data_AF-T1HRH1-F1
#
_entry.id   AF-T1HRH1-F1
#
_cell.length_a   1.000
_cell.length_b   1.000
_cell.length_c   1.000
_cell.angle_alpha   90.00
_cell.angle_beta   90.00
_cell.angle_gamma   90.00
#
_symmetry.space_group_name_H-M   'P 1'
#
loop_
_entity.id
_entity.type
_entity.pdbx_description
1 polymer ?
#
loop_
_entity_poly.entity_id
_entity_poly.type
_entity_poly.pdbx_seq_one_letter_code
_entity_poly.pdbx_strand_id
1 'polypeptide(L)'
;MQERVKCKELSKKLKEVGRERDMLQVVMDHQVQKLLEKVKGKELQIEEYKGDEQQPSDKEVRIEELEKQVASLKLEIDAAISSEVNVQKKMLCEELEEKKQEIEHLNEELRKRTFNLQELVNKELWDKNREIERLNKVCEKKQTEVVNLRNQLQSQEEELGLLNWKLQELGEHISANISKITERKEEPVSYREKCVAEIEENNAKINDIEYLKKKLSVELQKNEDMAKECLRWKLEAEQNDKSRKELLNACTSLMTRLEELATFLDSLLPLLGAKKRRMLQQVIDRSREASRSVSISFLDQTLPSNNLSNTSAAPILPDFSQVDFCSEDDILDVTLIPKENVDEQNVEVVQIREQLESLVEKLKEARLSPEQKKKEHKCASVWTVRSHQGNTSLELPQIRCDSVILEDITEGSLLESFESDKEDTYQNLTYAEKKSITVAESQTGGEQFQEKSNLGSESEGWSEPDRNVSMARIGLREEMSAVMPSSDESSDSMPKPCHPPSSRKRHEEVRRLHMKVKHLEKLNRSLLTELRVREKIVDAVHAAHSSEIHVNGLVTKTLLEEIKKQREKLLSSLSHNEFIRNQLEGALTSSIGEMEGKKNLISQLKEMSLELERSCSLCLDLERRCISLESERTTLKKILEGLRTEADTARASLKEKENEMLEAQCSLLDLRNKNLVLESSASAAESRAEEANARVLLLEGRIAEIDSSLKNAQNSWSQAAASWEQEKQVLKDAHFREVSDLRANASKMKSEFEKSNHDLRLSSERVHKKLEETLWERNLADSEWKQSYEKQSELRSRLEEEMTKTREIETSHK
;
A
#
# COMPACT_ATOMS: atom_id res chain seq x y z
N MET A 1 -139.25 71.58 -102.04
CA MET A 1 -139.91 70.24 -101.92
C MET A 1 -138.91 69.08 -101.73
N GLN A 2 -137.73 69.11 -102.36
CA GLN A 2 -136.78 67.97 -102.41
C GLN A 2 -136.31 67.40 -101.05
N GLU A 3 -136.30 68.19 -99.97
CA GLU A 3 -135.74 67.74 -98.67
C GLU A 3 -136.60 66.69 -97.94
N ARG A 4 -137.94 66.73 -98.06
CA ARG A 4 -138.80 65.71 -97.41
C ARG A 4 -138.64 64.30 -97.99
N VAL A 5 -138.18 64.18 -99.24
CA VAL A 5 -137.82 62.89 -99.84
C VAL A 5 -136.46 62.42 -99.31
N LYS A 6 -135.46 63.33 -99.29
CA LYS A 6 -134.14 63.10 -98.67
C LYS A 6 -134.25 62.58 -97.23
N CYS A 7 -135.13 63.13 -96.39
CA CYS A 7 -135.28 62.67 -95.00
C CYS A 7 -135.79 61.22 -94.88
N LYS A 8 -136.73 60.77 -95.73
CA LYS A 8 -137.21 59.37 -95.69
C LYS A 8 -136.13 58.39 -96.17
N GLU A 9 -135.35 58.79 -97.18
CA GLU A 9 -134.29 57.96 -97.75
C GLU A 9 -133.07 57.86 -96.82
N LEU A 10 -132.66 58.97 -96.19
CA LEU A 10 -131.66 58.99 -95.12
C LEU A 10 -132.11 58.19 -93.89
N SER A 11 -133.38 58.28 -93.49
CA SER A 11 -133.91 57.49 -92.37
C SER A 11 -133.90 55.98 -92.67
N LYS A 12 -134.09 55.58 -93.94
CA LYS A 12 -133.96 54.18 -94.36
C LYS A 12 -132.49 53.73 -94.31
N LYS A 13 -131.56 54.50 -94.91
CA LYS A 13 -130.11 54.20 -94.87
C LYS A 13 -129.55 54.16 -93.44
N LEU A 14 -129.98 55.06 -92.55
CA LEU A 14 -129.55 55.05 -91.15
C LEU A 14 -130.01 53.79 -90.40
N LYS A 15 -131.20 53.27 -90.71
CA LYS A 15 -131.68 51.98 -90.18
C LYS A 15 -130.99 50.77 -90.80
N GLU A 16 -130.55 50.86 -92.05
CA GLU A 16 -129.75 49.82 -92.72
C GLU A 16 -128.36 49.71 -92.05
N VAL A 17 -127.62 50.83 -92.00
CA VAL A 17 -126.30 50.92 -91.36
C VAL A 17 -126.35 50.57 -89.87
N GLY A 18 -127.44 50.93 -89.17
CA GLY A 18 -127.66 50.51 -87.79
C GLY A 18 -127.69 48.98 -87.63
N ARG A 19 -128.43 48.27 -88.51
CA ARG A 19 -128.50 46.80 -88.47
C ARG A 19 -127.18 46.14 -88.88
N GLU A 20 -126.47 46.69 -89.86
CA GLU A 20 -125.15 46.18 -90.26
C GLU A 20 -124.10 46.35 -89.14
N ARG A 21 -124.08 47.51 -88.48
CA ARG A 21 -123.25 47.75 -87.30
C ARG A 21 -123.58 46.76 -86.18
N ASP A 22 -124.86 46.56 -85.88
CA ASP A 22 -125.28 45.70 -84.77
C ASP A 22 -124.99 44.21 -85.06
N MET A 23 -125.10 43.76 -86.32
CA MET A 23 -124.59 42.42 -86.72
C MET A 23 -123.07 42.31 -86.60
N LEU A 24 -122.31 43.31 -87.07
CA LEU A 24 -120.85 43.31 -86.96
C LEU A 24 -120.40 43.28 -85.50
N GLN A 25 -121.08 44.02 -84.62
CA GLN A 25 -120.83 44.01 -83.17
C GLN A 25 -121.02 42.60 -82.59
N VAL A 26 -122.15 41.94 -82.87
CA VAL A 26 -122.42 40.57 -82.40
C VAL A 26 -121.38 39.55 -82.92
N VAL A 27 -120.94 39.68 -84.19
CA VAL A 27 -119.89 38.82 -84.75
C VAL A 27 -118.55 39.07 -84.07
N MET A 28 -118.18 40.34 -83.82
CA MET A 28 -116.97 40.69 -83.07
C MET A 28 -117.00 40.15 -81.65
N ASP A 29 -118.09 40.35 -80.91
CA ASP A 29 -118.23 39.92 -79.52
C ASP A 29 -118.14 38.40 -79.40
N HIS A 30 -118.80 37.66 -80.31
CA HIS A 30 -118.67 36.20 -80.37
C HIS A 30 -117.23 35.74 -80.66
N GLN A 31 -116.50 36.45 -81.53
CA GLN A 31 -115.12 36.11 -81.87
C GLN A 31 -114.13 36.47 -80.76
N VAL A 32 -114.36 37.56 -80.03
CA VAL A 32 -113.62 37.91 -78.80
C VAL A 32 -113.85 36.85 -77.72
N GLN A 33 -115.10 36.42 -77.50
CA GLN A 33 -115.44 35.42 -76.49
C GLN A 33 -114.79 34.05 -76.79
N LYS A 34 -114.76 33.64 -78.06
CA LYS A 34 -114.08 32.42 -78.51
C LYS A 34 -112.55 32.48 -78.38
N LEU A 35 -111.95 33.68 -78.41
CA LEU A 35 -110.53 33.86 -78.11
C LEU A 35 -110.26 33.83 -76.60
N LEU A 36 -111.12 34.44 -75.79
CA LEU A 36 -111.04 34.39 -74.32
C LEU A 36 -111.12 32.95 -73.80
N GLU A 37 -112.02 32.11 -74.31
CA GLU A 37 -112.08 30.69 -73.93
C GLU A 37 -110.80 29.93 -74.29
N LYS A 38 -110.19 30.22 -75.45
CA LYS A 38 -108.91 29.60 -75.85
C LYS A 38 -107.72 30.07 -75.01
N VAL A 39 -107.72 31.32 -74.56
CA VAL A 39 -106.71 31.84 -73.62
C VAL A 39 -106.87 31.14 -72.28
N LYS A 40 -108.09 31.12 -71.72
CA LYS A 40 -108.38 30.43 -70.45
C LYS A 40 -108.02 28.95 -70.46
N GLY A 41 -108.30 28.24 -71.56
CA GLY A 41 -107.91 26.83 -71.72
C GLY A 41 -106.38 26.61 -71.76
N LYS A 42 -105.61 27.58 -72.26
CA LYS A 42 -104.14 27.53 -72.24
C LYS A 42 -103.54 27.98 -70.91
N GLU A 43 -104.16 28.93 -70.22
CA GLU A 43 -103.77 29.33 -68.86
C GLU A 43 -103.90 28.14 -67.90
N LEU A 44 -105.02 27.41 -67.95
CA LEU A 44 -105.22 26.19 -67.16
C LEU A 44 -104.16 25.10 -67.45
N GLN A 45 -103.79 24.88 -68.71
CA GLN A 45 -102.71 23.93 -69.03
C GLN A 45 -101.34 24.40 -68.50
N ILE A 46 -101.07 25.71 -68.48
CA ILE A 46 -99.81 26.25 -67.92
C ILE A 46 -99.81 26.14 -66.39
N GLU A 47 -100.95 26.26 -65.72
CA GLU A 47 -101.07 25.99 -64.28
C GLU A 47 -100.92 24.50 -63.96
N GLU A 48 -101.43 23.60 -64.81
CA GLU A 48 -101.24 22.15 -64.69
C GLU A 48 -99.75 21.77 -64.81
N TYR A 49 -99.05 22.23 -65.85
CA TYR A 49 -97.60 21.99 -66.00
C TYR A 49 -96.72 22.62 -64.91
N LYS A 50 -97.17 23.70 -64.25
CA LYS A 50 -96.46 24.29 -63.11
C LYS A 50 -96.67 23.52 -61.80
N GLY A 51 -97.75 22.75 -61.68
CA GLY A 51 -97.99 21.86 -60.55
C GLY A 51 -96.97 20.72 -60.48
N ASP A 52 -96.65 20.14 -61.63
CA ASP A 52 -95.73 18.99 -61.74
C ASP A 52 -94.25 19.34 -61.51
N GLU A 53 -93.84 20.61 -61.62
CA GLU A 53 -92.48 21.09 -61.24
C GLU A 53 -92.35 21.41 -59.74
N GLN A 54 -93.42 21.30 -58.94
CA GLN A 54 -93.45 21.77 -57.54
C GLN A 54 -93.67 20.66 -56.49
N GLN A 55 -93.62 19.39 -56.88
CA GLN A 55 -93.36 18.28 -55.96
C GLN A 55 -91.91 17.81 -56.10
N PRO A 56 -91.03 18.02 -55.10
CA PRO A 56 -89.78 17.27 -55.05
C PRO A 56 -90.14 15.79 -54.89
N SER A 57 -89.58 14.94 -55.73
CA SER A 57 -89.77 13.50 -55.55
C SER A 57 -89.14 13.07 -54.22
N ASP A 58 -89.68 12.04 -53.56
CA ASP A 58 -89.11 11.49 -52.32
C ASP A 58 -87.61 11.15 -52.47
N LYS A 59 -87.16 10.93 -53.72
CA LYS A 59 -85.76 10.68 -54.06
C LYS A 59 -84.88 11.93 -53.93
N GLU A 60 -85.37 13.11 -54.29
CA GLU A 60 -84.60 14.37 -54.17
C GLU A 60 -84.45 14.80 -52.72
N VAL A 61 -85.51 14.70 -51.91
CA VAL A 61 -85.43 14.90 -50.45
C VAL A 61 -84.45 13.90 -49.83
N ARG A 62 -84.49 12.64 -50.27
CA ARG A 62 -83.55 11.61 -49.81
C ARG A 62 -82.12 11.83 -50.29
N ILE A 63 -81.91 12.39 -51.48
CA ILE A 63 -80.58 12.77 -51.98
C ILE A 63 -80.03 13.93 -51.15
N GLU A 64 -80.80 15.01 -50.92
CA GLU A 64 -80.35 16.09 -50.04
C GLU A 64 -80.01 15.61 -48.62
N GLU A 65 -80.80 14.68 -48.07
CA GLU A 65 -80.55 14.12 -46.74
C GLU A 65 -79.28 13.25 -46.72
N LEU A 66 -79.06 12.43 -47.76
CA LEU A 66 -77.82 11.66 -47.92
C LEU A 66 -76.61 12.56 -48.17
N GLU A 67 -76.74 13.65 -48.93
CA GLU A 67 -75.68 14.63 -49.14
C GLU A 67 -75.32 15.36 -47.84
N LYS A 68 -76.32 15.74 -47.03
CA LYS A 68 -76.11 16.28 -45.68
C LYS A 68 -75.42 15.27 -44.75
N GLN A 69 -75.81 14.00 -44.80
CA GLN A 69 -75.15 12.93 -44.02
C GLN A 69 -73.71 12.68 -44.49
N VAL A 70 -73.47 12.63 -45.80
CA VAL A 70 -72.11 12.49 -46.36
C VAL A 70 -71.25 13.69 -46.02
N ALA A 71 -71.77 14.92 -46.09
CA ALA A 71 -71.04 16.12 -45.67
C ALA A 71 -70.70 16.12 -44.18
N SER A 72 -71.65 15.68 -43.32
CA SER A 72 -71.43 15.52 -41.88
C SER A 72 -70.34 14.48 -41.59
N LEU A 73 -70.44 13.29 -42.18
CA LEU A 73 -69.45 12.22 -42.02
C LEU A 73 -68.08 12.63 -42.56
N LYS A 74 -68.01 13.44 -43.62
CA LYS A 74 -66.74 13.97 -44.14
C LYS A 74 -66.08 14.91 -43.14
N LEU A 75 -66.84 15.84 -42.57
CA LEU A 75 -66.35 16.74 -41.51
C LEU A 75 -65.90 15.97 -40.26
N GLU A 76 -66.62 14.90 -39.90
CA GLU A 76 -66.29 14.05 -38.75
C GLU A 76 -65.01 13.22 -39.00
N ILE A 77 -64.83 12.68 -40.21
CA ILE A 77 -63.60 11.98 -40.63
C ILE A 77 -62.42 12.96 -40.71
N ASP A 78 -62.58 14.13 -41.31
CA ASP A 78 -61.52 15.15 -41.40
C ASP A 78 -61.13 15.65 -39.99
N ALA A 79 -62.09 15.79 -39.08
CA ALA A 79 -61.83 16.12 -37.67
C ALA A 79 -61.11 14.99 -36.92
N ALA A 80 -61.50 13.72 -37.14
CA ALA A 80 -60.84 12.56 -36.54
C ALA A 80 -59.40 12.39 -37.04
N ILE A 81 -59.15 12.49 -38.35
CA ILE A 81 -57.79 12.43 -38.93
C ILE A 81 -56.95 13.60 -38.40
N SER A 82 -57.51 14.80 -38.32
CA SER A 82 -56.82 15.97 -37.76
C SER A 82 -56.48 15.81 -36.28
N SER A 83 -57.34 15.15 -35.48
CA SER A 83 -57.04 14.87 -34.07
C SER A 83 -55.98 13.78 -33.91
N GLU A 84 -56.07 12.68 -34.66
CA GLU A 84 -55.13 11.56 -34.68
C GLU A 84 -53.70 12.03 -35.02
N VAL A 85 -53.55 12.78 -36.12
CA VAL A 85 -52.27 13.34 -36.55
C VAL A 85 -51.72 14.34 -35.53
N ASN A 86 -52.57 15.12 -34.86
CA ASN A 86 -52.14 16.07 -33.85
C ASN A 86 -51.71 15.38 -32.54
N VAL A 87 -52.35 14.27 -32.16
CA VAL A 87 -51.93 13.42 -31.03
C VAL A 87 -50.58 12.74 -31.33
N GLN A 88 -50.43 12.10 -32.49
CA GLN A 88 -49.17 11.46 -32.90
C GLN A 88 -48.02 12.48 -32.97
N LYS A 89 -48.27 13.66 -33.54
CA LYS A 89 -47.29 14.76 -33.56
C LYS A 89 -46.92 15.23 -32.16
N LYS A 90 -47.87 15.27 -31.21
CA LYS A 90 -47.60 15.64 -29.83
C LYS A 90 -46.72 14.61 -29.11
N MET A 91 -47.02 13.30 -29.26
CA MET A 91 -46.18 12.24 -28.70
C MET A 91 -44.76 12.28 -29.27
N LEU A 92 -44.60 12.42 -30.59
CA LEU A 92 -43.28 12.55 -31.23
C LEU A 92 -42.53 13.81 -30.78
N CYS A 93 -43.23 14.91 -30.48
CA CYS A 93 -42.60 16.10 -29.90
C CYS A 93 -42.18 15.88 -28.44
N GLU A 94 -42.95 15.14 -27.65
CA GLU A 94 -42.64 14.81 -26.25
C GLU A 94 -41.44 13.85 -26.18
N GLU A 95 -41.46 12.76 -26.95
CA GLU A 95 -40.35 11.80 -27.06
C GLU A 95 -39.06 12.45 -27.58
N LEU A 96 -39.16 13.36 -28.57
CA LEU A 96 -38.01 14.10 -29.07
C LEU A 96 -37.46 15.12 -28.06
N GLU A 97 -38.28 15.63 -27.14
CA GLU A 97 -37.84 16.49 -26.04
C GLU A 97 -37.19 15.67 -24.91
N GLU A 98 -37.73 14.49 -24.58
CA GLU A 98 -37.09 13.53 -23.67
C GLU A 98 -35.72 13.10 -24.20
N LYS A 99 -35.60 12.81 -25.50
CA LYS A 99 -34.31 12.47 -26.12
C LYS A 99 -33.31 13.63 -26.12
N LYS A 100 -33.76 14.89 -26.21
CA LYS A 100 -32.86 16.05 -25.98
C LYS A 100 -32.39 16.12 -24.53
N GLN A 101 -33.28 15.94 -23.55
CA GLN A 101 -32.93 15.96 -22.14
C GLN A 101 -31.95 14.83 -21.78
N GLU A 102 -32.12 13.64 -22.37
CA GLU A 102 -31.17 12.52 -22.26
C GLU A 102 -29.81 12.87 -22.87
N ILE A 103 -29.77 13.50 -24.05
CA ILE A 103 -28.53 13.99 -24.68
C ILE A 103 -27.85 15.08 -23.82
N GLU A 104 -28.61 16.01 -23.23
CA GLU A 104 -28.04 17.02 -22.32
C GLU A 104 -27.48 16.39 -21.05
N HIS A 105 -28.20 15.43 -20.45
CA HIS A 105 -27.74 14.66 -19.30
C HIS A 105 -26.44 13.90 -19.60
N LEU A 106 -26.37 13.19 -20.73
CA LEU A 106 -25.18 12.45 -21.16
C LEU A 106 -24.00 13.37 -21.45
N ASN A 107 -24.23 14.54 -22.07
CA ASN A 107 -23.17 15.54 -22.27
C ASN A 107 -22.65 16.12 -20.95
N GLU A 108 -23.53 16.31 -19.96
CA GLU A 108 -23.14 16.81 -18.64
C GLU A 108 -22.41 15.74 -17.82
N GLU A 109 -22.80 14.47 -17.91
CA GLU A 109 -21.98 13.35 -17.42
C GLU A 109 -20.62 13.26 -18.11
N LEU A 110 -20.56 13.48 -19.43
CA LEU A 110 -19.31 13.47 -20.18
C LEU A 110 -18.39 14.59 -19.67
N ARG A 111 -18.89 15.82 -19.50
CA ARG A 111 -18.14 16.93 -18.90
C ARG A 111 -17.63 16.59 -17.51
N LYS A 112 -18.48 16.03 -16.63
CA LYS A 112 -18.09 15.61 -15.27
C LYS A 112 -16.99 14.55 -15.30
N ARG A 113 -17.11 13.53 -16.15
CA ARG A 113 -16.05 12.51 -16.32
C ARG A 113 -14.75 13.12 -16.87
N THR A 114 -14.82 14.02 -17.85
CA THR A 114 -13.64 14.74 -18.39
C THR A 114 -12.98 15.62 -17.33
N PHE A 115 -13.76 16.36 -16.54
CA PHE A 115 -13.26 17.18 -15.43
C PHE A 115 -12.57 16.31 -14.37
N ASN A 116 -13.21 15.23 -13.93
CA ASN A 116 -12.64 14.30 -12.95
C ASN A 116 -11.34 13.64 -13.45
N LEU A 117 -11.29 13.26 -14.73
CA LEU A 117 -10.06 12.76 -15.38
C LEU A 117 -8.97 13.82 -15.41
N GLN A 118 -9.31 15.07 -15.70
CA GLN A 118 -8.34 16.17 -15.72
C GLN A 118 -7.84 16.52 -14.32
N GLU A 119 -8.68 16.48 -13.29
CA GLU A 119 -8.26 16.60 -11.89
C GLU A 119 -7.34 15.44 -11.48
N LEU A 120 -7.68 14.19 -11.85
CA LEU A 120 -6.85 13.02 -11.55
C LEU A 120 -5.47 13.12 -12.21
N VAL A 121 -5.41 13.45 -13.51
CA VAL A 121 -4.16 13.64 -14.24
C VAL A 121 -3.36 14.81 -13.68
N ASN A 122 -4.00 15.94 -13.37
CA ASN A 122 -3.32 17.08 -12.74
C ASN A 122 -2.75 16.71 -11.36
N LYS A 123 -3.50 15.94 -10.56
CA LYS A 123 -3.04 15.46 -9.24
C LYS A 123 -1.85 14.53 -9.38
N GLU A 124 -1.91 13.55 -10.28
CA GLU A 124 -0.80 12.62 -10.52
C GLU A 124 0.45 13.34 -11.08
N LEU A 125 0.27 14.36 -11.93
CA LEU A 125 1.36 15.23 -12.39
C LEU A 125 1.96 16.05 -11.25
N TRP A 126 1.14 16.60 -10.34
CA TRP A 126 1.61 17.31 -9.15
C TRP A 126 2.39 16.39 -8.20
N ASP A 127 1.87 15.19 -7.93
CA ASP A 127 2.52 14.22 -7.05
C ASP A 127 3.84 13.72 -7.66
N LYS A 128 3.88 13.43 -8.97
CA LYS A 128 5.13 13.06 -9.68
C LYS A 128 6.14 14.21 -9.74
N ASN A 129 5.72 15.45 -10.01
CA ASN A 129 6.62 16.61 -9.98
C ASN A 129 7.19 16.84 -8.57
N ARG A 130 6.38 16.62 -7.52
CA ARG A 130 6.82 16.73 -6.13
C ARG A 130 7.83 15.63 -5.76
N GLU A 131 7.65 14.42 -6.27
CA GLU A 131 8.63 13.35 -6.09
C GLU A 131 9.92 13.61 -6.90
N ILE A 132 9.82 14.15 -8.13
CA ILE A 132 10.99 14.60 -8.91
C ILE A 132 11.76 15.69 -8.14
N GLU A 133 11.09 16.67 -7.54
CA GLU A 133 11.75 17.65 -6.66
C GLU A 133 12.43 16.99 -5.45
N ARG A 134 11.80 15.97 -4.85
CA ARG A 134 12.36 15.25 -3.70
C ARG A 134 13.61 14.46 -4.11
N LEU A 135 13.56 13.76 -5.25
CA LEU A 135 14.68 13.03 -5.83
C LEU A 135 15.82 13.96 -6.22
N ASN A 136 15.53 15.09 -6.88
CA ASN A 136 16.55 16.11 -7.20
C ASN A 136 17.25 16.63 -5.94
N LYS A 137 16.52 16.95 -4.87
CA LYS A 137 17.13 17.36 -3.58
C LYS A 137 17.98 16.26 -2.93
N VAL A 138 17.67 14.99 -3.15
CA VAL A 138 18.49 13.86 -2.69
C VAL A 138 19.74 13.70 -3.57
N CYS A 139 19.61 13.83 -4.90
CA CYS A 139 20.73 13.80 -5.83
C CYS A 139 21.70 14.97 -5.60
N GLU A 140 21.20 16.19 -5.39
CA GLU A 140 22.02 17.36 -5.04
C GLU A 140 22.81 17.13 -3.74
N LYS A 141 22.15 16.62 -2.69
CA LYS A 141 22.82 16.26 -1.44
C LYS A 141 23.92 15.22 -1.66
N LYS A 142 23.62 14.11 -2.32
CA LYS A 142 24.62 13.06 -2.63
C LYS A 142 25.75 13.59 -3.50
N GLN A 143 25.48 14.51 -4.43
CA GLN A 143 26.52 15.16 -5.24
C GLN A 143 27.43 16.04 -4.38
N THR A 144 26.88 16.84 -3.45
CA THR A 144 27.70 17.63 -2.50
C THR A 144 28.51 16.76 -1.54
N GLU A 145 27.94 15.64 -1.10
CA GLU A 145 28.60 14.65 -0.25
C GLU A 145 29.76 13.96 -0.97
N VAL A 146 29.57 13.51 -2.21
CA VAL A 146 30.64 12.95 -3.06
C VAL A 146 31.75 13.96 -3.33
N VAL A 147 31.44 15.24 -3.51
CA VAL A 147 32.46 16.30 -3.65
C VAL A 147 33.22 16.50 -2.34
N ASN A 148 32.54 16.56 -1.19
CA ASN A 148 33.19 16.70 0.11
C ASN A 148 34.09 15.51 0.44
N LEU A 149 33.63 14.28 0.18
CA LEU A 149 34.41 13.05 0.37
C LEU A 149 35.64 13.02 -0.55
N ARG A 150 35.52 13.45 -1.81
CA ARG A 150 36.70 13.59 -2.70
C ARG A 150 37.71 14.59 -2.18
N ASN A 151 37.27 15.75 -1.69
CA ASN A 151 38.17 16.76 -1.13
C ASN A 151 38.87 16.25 0.15
N GLN A 152 38.17 15.50 1.00
CA GLN A 152 38.76 14.85 2.17
C GLN A 152 39.78 13.77 1.78
N LEU A 153 39.45 12.94 0.79
CA LEU A 153 40.33 11.87 0.32
C LEU A 153 41.60 12.45 -0.32
N GLN A 154 41.48 13.53 -1.12
CA GLN A 154 42.64 14.26 -1.64
C GLN A 154 43.51 14.86 -0.52
N SER A 155 42.89 15.48 0.51
CA SER A 155 43.63 15.99 1.68
C SER A 155 44.38 14.87 2.42
N GLN A 156 43.80 13.67 2.52
CA GLN A 156 44.45 12.50 3.12
C GLN A 156 45.57 11.93 2.24
N GLU A 157 45.43 11.94 0.91
CA GLU A 157 46.50 11.60 -0.03
C GLU A 157 47.70 12.56 0.10
N GLU A 158 47.44 13.86 0.28
CA GLU A 158 48.48 14.87 0.52
C GLU A 158 49.19 14.66 1.87
N GLU A 159 48.46 14.36 2.95
CA GLU A 159 49.02 14.00 4.27
C GLU A 159 49.84 12.70 4.23
N LEU A 160 49.35 11.66 3.54
CA LEU A 160 50.06 10.40 3.34
C LEU A 160 51.34 10.60 2.52
N GLY A 161 51.32 11.48 1.51
CA GLY A 161 52.50 11.88 0.75
C GLY A 161 53.58 12.50 1.63
N LEU A 162 53.20 13.42 2.53
CA LEU A 162 54.11 14.03 3.51
C LEU A 162 54.66 13.02 4.52
N LEU A 163 53.82 12.09 5.01
CA LEU A 163 54.23 11.05 5.95
C LEU A 163 55.19 10.05 5.31
N ASN A 164 54.94 9.66 4.05
CA ASN A 164 55.81 8.76 3.28
C ASN A 164 57.17 9.40 3.00
N TRP A 165 57.21 10.69 2.64
CA TRP A 165 58.46 11.44 2.49
C TRP A 165 59.30 11.43 3.78
N LYS A 166 58.65 11.62 4.94
CA LYS A 166 59.31 11.59 6.25
C LYS A 166 59.76 10.18 6.68
N LEU A 167 59.01 9.15 6.29
CA LEU A 167 59.42 7.75 6.44
C LEU A 167 60.68 7.42 5.61
N GLN A 168 60.76 7.96 4.39
CA GLN A 168 61.94 7.81 3.54
C GLN A 168 63.16 8.52 4.16
N GLU A 169 63.02 9.76 4.62
CA GLU A 169 64.07 10.52 5.34
C GLU A 169 64.60 9.75 6.56
N LEU A 170 63.69 9.18 7.38
CA LEU A 170 64.07 8.35 8.53
C LEU A 170 64.72 7.03 8.10
N GLY A 171 64.28 6.42 6.99
CA GLY A 171 64.89 5.22 6.41
C GLY A 171 66.34 5.46 6.01
N GLU A 172 66.64 6.58 5.34
CA GLU A 172 68.00 6.99 4.96
C GLU A 172 68.88 7.20 6.20
N HIS A 173 68.35 7.83 7.26
CA HIS A 173 69.03 7.97 8.55
C HIS A 173 69.33 6.63 9.24
N ILE A 174 68.39 5.68 9.22
CA ILE A 174 68.58 4.35 9.80
C ILE A 174 69.63 3.57 9.01
N SER A 175 69.56 3.56 7.67
CA SER A 175 70.57 2.94 6.82
C SER A 175 71.97 3.49 7.08
N ALA A 176 72.12 4.81 7.18
CA ALA A 176 73.39 5.46 7.50
C ALA A 176 73.93 5.12 8.91
N ASN A 177 73.07 4.77 9.87
CA ASN A 177 73.48 4.30 11.19
C ASN A 177 73.81 2.80 11.22
N ILE A 178 73.10 1.97 10.46
CA ILE A 178 73.43 0.54 10.31
C ILE A 178 74.84 0.39 9.71
N SER A 179 75.17 1.17 8.66
CA SER A 179 76.53 1.19 8.08
C SER A 179 77.63 1.52 9.08
N LYS A 180 77.38 2.39 10.07
CA LYS A 180 78.35 2.72 11.14
C LYS A 180 78.52 1.60 12.17
N ILE A 181 77.51 0.74 12.31
CA ILE A 181 77.54 -0.39 13.25
C ILE A 181 78.26 -1.59 12.62
N THR A 182 78.09 -1.83 11.32
CA THR A 182 78.78 -2.95 10.61
C THR A 182 80.30 -2.78 10.46
N GLU A 183 80.85 -1.59 10.68
CA GLU A 183 82.31 -1.36 10.69
C GLU A 183 83.01 -1.79 11.99
N ARG A 184 82.28 -2.16 13.05
CA ARG A 184 82.86 -2.63 14.32
C ARG A 184 82.73 -4.16 14.46
N LYS A 185 83.83 -4.86 14.22
CA LYS A 185 84.01 -6.30 14.52
C LYS A 185 84.54 -6.52 15.95
N GLU A 186 84.59 -7.80 16.35
CA GLU A 186 84.95 -8.35 17.68
C GLU A 186 83.77 -8.34 18.68
N GLU A 187 83.46 -9.40 19.44
CA GLU A 187 84.00 -10.78 19.54
C GLU A 187 82.92 -11.73 20.13
N PRO A 188 82.93 -13.06 19.89
CA PRO A 188 81.92 -13.98 20.44
C PRO A 188 82.47 -15.07 21.38
N VAL A 189 82.21 -15.02 22.70
CA VAL A 189 81.99 -16.20 23.60
C VAL A 189 81.24 -15.76 24.87
N SER A 190 79.90 -15.68 24.83
CA SER A 190 79.03 -15.61 26.04
C SER A 190 77.54 -15.85 25.75
N TYR A 191 77.12 -15.72 24.49
CA TYR A 191 75.69 -15.75 24.12
C TYR A 191 75.08 -17.15 23.96
N ARG A 192 75.88 -18.24 23.93
CA ARG A 192 75.38 -19.58 23.59
C ARG A 192 74.29 -20.09 24.55
N GLU A 193 74.42 -19.84 25.85
CA GLU A 193 73.45 -20.31 26.85
C GLU A 193 72.15 -19.46 26.83
N LYS A 194 72.25 -18.15 26.57
CA LYS A 194 71.08 -17.29 26.35
C LYS A 194 70.32 -17.66 25.09
N CYS A 195 71.03 -17.92 23.98
CA CYS A 195 70.40 -18.36 22.73
C CYS A 195 69.69 -19.71 22.87
N VAL A 196 70.18 -20.64 23.71
CA VAL A 196 69.46 -21.91 23.94
C VAL A 196 68.14 -21.67 24.69
N ALA A 197 68.14 -20.85 25.74
CA ALA A 197 66.93 -20.49 26.45
C ALA A 197 65.93 -19.72 25.55
N GLU A 198 66.40 -18.76 24.73
CA GLU A 198 65.57 -18.07 23.74
C GLU A 198 65.04 -19.02 22.65
N ILE A 199 65.80 -20.04 22.25
CA ILE A 199 65.33 -21.06 21.29
C ILE A 199 64.23 -21.92 21.92
N GLU A 200 64.36 -22.32 23.19
CA GLU A 200 63.31 -23.06 23.90
C GLU A 200 62.04 -22.22 24.10
N GLU A 201 62.17 -20.95 24.49
CA GLU A 201 61.05 -20.01 24.61
C GLU A 201 60.38 -19.72 23.24
N ASN A 202 61.17 -19.58 22.17
CA ASN A 202 60.63 -19.40 20.83
C ASN A 202 59.95 -20.67 20.30
N ASN A 203 60.46 -21.87 20.62
CA ASN A 203 59.79 -23.12 20.28
C ASN A 203 58.44 -23.27 21.02
N ALA A 204 58.35 -22.84 22.29
CA ALA A 204 57.07 -22.77 23.00
C ALA A 204 56.08 -21.81 22.31
N LYS A 205 56.53 -20.59 21.96
CA LYS A 205 55.73 -19.61 21.22
C LYS A 205 55.30 -20.11 19.84
N ILE A 206 56.14 -20.86 19.14
CA ILE A 206 55.80 -21.48 17.85
C ILE A 206 54.68 -22.51 18.03
N ASN A 207 54.75 -23.36 19.06
CA ASN A 207 53.69 -24.33 19.37
C ASN A 207 52.36 -23.63 19.72
N ASP A 208 52.40 -22.54 20.48
CA ASP A 208 51.20 -21.73 20.79
C ASP A 208 50.62 -21.07 19.53
N ILE A 209 51.47 -20.57 18.63
CA ILE A 209 51.07 -20.02 17.32
C ILE A 209 50.44 -21.11 16.46
N GLU A 210 50.96 -22.34 16.44
CA GLU A 210 50.34 -23.46 15.73
C GLU A 210 48.99 -23.87 16.33
N TYR A 211 48.88 -23.90 17.66
CA TYR A 211 47.61 -24.14 18.34
C TYR A 211 46.57 -23.07 18.00
N LEU A 212 46.96 -21.79 18.04
CA LEU A 212 46.08 -20.67 17.68
C LEU A 212 45.69 -20.69 16.20
N LYS A 213 46.62 -21.00 15.28
CA LYS A 213 46.30 -21.21 13.86
C LYS A 213 45.30 -22.34 13.66
N LYS A 214 45.48 -23.47 14.36
CA LYS A 214 44.55 -24.60 14.30
C LYS A 214 43.16 -24.23 14.83
N LYS A 215 43.10 -23.49 15.94
CA LYS A 215 41.83 -22.98 16.51
C LYS A 215 41.13 -21.99 15.57
N LEU A 216 41.88 -21.06 14.97
CA LEU A 216 41.37 -20.12 13.97
C LEU A 216 40.83 -20.83 12.73
N SER A 217 41.53 -21.86 12.24
CA SER A 217 41.05 -22.68 11.11
C SER A 217 39.74 -23.40 11.41
N VAL A 218 39.51 -23.82 12.67
CA VAL A 218 38.25 -24.47 13.08
C VAL A 218 37.10 -23.45 13.17
N GLU A 219 37.32 -22.26 13.73
CA GLU A 219 36.29 -21.21 13.75
C GLU A 219 36.01 -20.62 12.36
N LEU A 220 37.01 -20.55 11.46
CA LEU A 220 36.77 -20.19 10.05
C LEU A 220 35.89 -21.22 9.34
N GLN A 221 36.17 -22.53 9.51
CA GLN A 221 35.33 -23.60 8.96
C GLN A 221 33.89 -23.50 9.48
N LYS A 222 33.73 -23.30 10.79
CA LYS A 222 32.42 -23.15 11.45
C LYS A 222 31.66 -21.91 10.96
N ASN A 223 32.35 -20.79 10.73
CA ASN A 223 31.75 -19.60 10.12
C ASN A 223 31.35 -19.83 8.66
N GLU A 224 32.14 -20.56 7.88
CA GLU A 224 31.79 -20.94 6.51
C GLU A 224 30.56 -21.85 6.47
N ASP A 225 30.45 -22.78 7.41
CA ASP A 225 29.31 -23.70 7.51
C ASP A 225 28.05 -22.98 8.01
N MET A 226 28.15 -22.07 8.98
CA MET A 226 27.03 -21.17 9.34
C MET A 226 26.62 -20.25 8.17
N ALA A 227 27.57 -19.75 7.38
CA ALA A 227 27.26 -18.95 6.20
C ALA A 227 26.46 -19.76 5.15
N LYS A 228 26.83 -21.02 4.92
CA LYS A 228 26.07 -21.96 4.06
C LYS A 228 24.66 -22.21 4.62
N GLU A 229 24.52 -22.38 5.93
CA GLU A 229 23.20 -22.53 6.56
C GLU A 229 22.35 -21.25 6.40
N CYS A 230 22.89 -20.07 6.66
CA CYS A 230 22.19 -18.80 6.45
C CYS A 230 21.74 -18.62 4.99
N LEU A 231 22.54 -19.08 4.02
CA LEU A 231 22.19 -19.04 2.60
C LEU A 231 21.09 -20.04 2.26
N ARG A 232 21.11 -21.24 2.85
CA ARG A 232 20.02 -22.24 2.76
C ARG A 232 18.71 -21.69 3.32
N TRP A 233 18.73 -21.11 4.52
CA TRP A 233 17.54 -20.50 5.15
C TRP A 233 16.97 -19.32 4.34
N LYS A 234 17.84 -18.50 3.70
CA LYS A 234 17.39 -17.45 2.78
C LYS A 234 16.67 -18.01 1.55
N LEU A 235 17.25 -19.02 0.88
CA LEU A 235 16.62 -19.67 -0.28
C LEU A 235 15.28 -20.33 0.09
N GLU A 236 15.20 -20.97 1.26
CA GLU A 236 13.97 -21.57 1.76
C GLU A 236 12.90 -20.50 2.09
N ALA A 237 13.30 -19.37 2.69
CA ALA A 237 12.40 -18.24 2.92
C ALA A 237 11.89 -17.63 1.61
N GLU A 238 12.75 -17.42 0.61
CA GLU A 238 12.36 -16.93 -0.72
C GLU A 238 11.40 -17.89 -1.43
N GLN A 239 11.64 -19.20 -1.34
CA GLN A 239 10.77 -20.23 -1.92
C GLN A 239 9.41 -20.32 -1.20
N ASN A 240 9.38 -20.16 0.13
CA ASN A 240 8.15 -20.09 0.91
C ASN A 240 7.36 -18.80 0.63
N ASP A 241 8.03 -17.68 0.45
CA ASP A 241 7.38 -16.41 0.12
C ASP A 241 6.85 -16.41 -1.33
N LYS A 242 7.47 -17.18 -2.23
CA LYS A 242 6.96 -17.47 -3.57
C LYS A 242 5.71 -18.36 -3.53
N SER A 243 5.73 -19.49 -2.81
CA SER A 243 4.55 -20.35 -2.68
C SER A 243 3.38 -19.65 -1.99
N ARG A 244 3.66 -18.76 -1.02
CA ARG A 244 2.68 -17.86 -0.40
C ARG A 244 2.04 -16.89 -1.40
N LYS A 245 2.83 -16.29 -2.30
CA LYS A 245 2.31 -15.42 -3.39
C LYS A 245 1.46 -16.21 -4.39
N GLU A 246 1.88 -17.43 -4.76
CA GLU A 246 1.12 -18.32 -5.63
C GLU A 246 -0.23 -18.73 -5.00
N LEU A 247 -0.24 -19.06 -3.69
CA LEU A 247 -1.46 -19.33 -2.94
C LEU A 247 -2.37 -18.10 -2.87
N LEU A 248 -1.82 -16.92 -2.58
CA LEU A 248 -2.60 -15.68 -2.50
C LEU A 248 -3.24 -15.33 -3.85
N ASN A 249 -2.52 -15.51 -4.96
CA ASN A 249 -3.06 -15.35 -6.31
C ASN A 249 -4.18 -16.37 -6.63
N ALA A 250 -4.08 -17.61 -6.13
CA ALA A 250 -5.14 -18.60 -6.26
C ALA A 250 -6.37 -18.22 -5.42
N CYS A 251 -6.18 -17.72 -4.20
CA CYS A 251 -7.25 -17.22 -3.33
C CYS A 251 -7.97 -15.99 -3.92
N THR A 252 -7.24 -15.02 -4.50
CA THR A 252 -7.87 -13.88 -5.18
C THR A 252 -8.64 -14.30 -6.43
N SER A 253 -8.12 -15.29 -7.18
CA SER A 253 -8.82 -15.85 -8.36
C SER A 253 -10.08 -16.62 -7.96
N LEU A 254 -10.07 -17.28 -6.80
CA LEU A 254 -11.26 -17.94 -6.24
C LEU A 254 -12.28 -16.90 -5.75
N MET A 255 -11.84 -15.85 -5.05
CA MET A 255 -12.69 -14.75 -4.60
C MET A 255 -13.42 -14.08 -5.76
N THR A 256 -12.70 -13.65 -6.80
CA THR A 256 -13.33 -13.00 -7.97
C THR A 256 -14.35 -13.93 -8.61
N ARG A 257 -14.06 -15.24 -8.71
CA ARG A 257 -15.02 -16.20 -9.26
C ARG A 257 -16.23 -16.45 -8.35
N LEU A 258 -16.09 -16.33 -7.03
CA LEU A 258 -17.20 -16.37 -6.07
C LEU A 258 -18.03 -15.08 -6.11
N GLU A 259 -17.43 -13.92 -6.35
CA GLU A 259 -18.12 -12.65 -6.56
C GLU A 259 -18.89 -12.61 -7.90
N GLU A 260 -18.31 -13.16 -8.97
CA GLU A 260 -19.00 -13.41 -10.24
C GLU A 260 -20.19 -14.37 -10.06
N LEU A 261 -20.03 -15.43 -9.25
CA LEU A 261 -21.13 -16.34 -8.94
C LEU A 261 -22.21 -15.67 -8.09
N ALA A 262 -21.83 -14.86 -7.10
CA ALA A 262 -22.77 -14.13 -6.26
C ALA A 262 -23.55 -13.08 -7.06
N THR A 263 -22.89 -12.34 -7.96
CA THR A 263 -23.55 -11.37 -8.85
C THR A 263 -24.45 -12.05 -9.90
N PHE A 264 -24.06 -13.23 -10.41
CA PHE A 264 -24.94 -14.06 -11.22
C PHE A 264 -26.18 -14.53 -10.44
N LEU A 265 -26.02 -15.00 -9.20
CA LEU A 265 -27.14 -15.39 -8.35
C LEU A 265 -28.03 -14.19 -7.98
N ASP A 266 -27.45 -13.03 -7.67
CA ASP A 266 -28.17 -11.77 -7.46
C ASP A 266 -29.00 -11.39 -8.71
N SER A 267 -28.50 -11.65 -9.93
CA SER A 267 -29.24 -11.42 -11.17
C SER A 267 -30.43 -12.38 -11.40
N LEU A 268 -30.42 -13.54 -10.73
CA LEU A 268 -31.52 -14.53 -10.78
C LEU A 268 -32.56 -14.34 -9.68
N LEU A 269 -32.22 -13.65 -8.58
CA LEU A 269 -33.17 -13.30 -7.51
C LEU A 269 -34.46 -12.60 -8.01
N PRO A 270 -34.42 -11.68 -9.01
CA PRO A 270 -35.59 -11.10 -9.65
C PRO A 270 -36.64 -12.09 -10.19
N LEU A 271 -36.23 -13.32 -10.52
CA LEU A 271 -37.09 -14.36 -11.12
C LEU A 271 -37.76 -15.27 -10.08
N LEU A 272 -37.46 -15.09 -8.79
CA LEU A 272 -37.95 -15.92 -7.69
C LEU A 272 -39.02 -15.20 -6.85
N GLY A 273 -40.08 -15.94 -6.47
CA GLY A 273 -41.14 -15.45 -5.59
C GLY A 273 -40.63 -14.92 -4.24
N ALA A 274 -41.35 -13.99 -3.63
CA ALA A 274 -40.85 -13.13 -2.55
C ALA A 274 -40.33 -13.87 -1.29
N LYS A 275 -40.77 -15.12 -1.06
CA LYS A 275 -40.29 -16.00 0.02
C LYS A 275 -38.97 -16.71 -0.35
N LYS A 276 -38.90 -17.31 -1.55
CA LYS A 276 -37.71 -18.01 -2.07
C LYS A 276 -36.54 -17.02 -2.27
N ARG A 277 -36.85 -15.82 -2.78
CA ARG A 277 -35.91 -14.70 -2.93
C ARG A 277 -35.23 -14.30 -1.61
N ARG A 278 -35.99 -14.07 -0.54
CA ARG A 278 -35.45 -13.67 0.78
C ARG A 278 -34.52 -14.73 1.39
N MET A 279 -34.84 -16.02 1.22
CA MET A 279 -33.97 -17.07 1.72
C MET A 279 -32.66 -17.16 0.92
N LEU A 280 -32.74 -17.11 -0.42
CA LEU A 280 -31.55 -17.18 -1.27
C LEU A 280 -30.66 -15.95 -1.09
N GLN A 281 -31.22 -14.75 -0.91
CA GLN A 281 -30.49 -13.55 -0.51
C GLN A 281 -29.75 -13.76 0.82
N GLN A 282 -30.41 -14.30 1.86
CA GLN A 282 -29.72 -14.60 3.13
C GLN A 282 -28.57 -15.60 2.99
N VAL A 283 -28.66 -16.56 2.07
CA VAL A 283 -27.56 -17.51 1.78
C VAL A 283 -26.40 -16.80 1.06
N ILE A 284 -26.70 -15.95 0.07
CA ILE A 284 -25.70 -15.15 -0.66
C ILE A 284 -25.00 -14.17 0.29
N ASP A 285 -25.73 -13.49 1.16
CA ASP A 285 -25.19 -12.53 2.11
C ASP A 285 -24.30 -13.22 3.16
N ARG A 286 -24.73 -14.37 3.71
CA ARG A 286 -23.88 -15.19 4.61
C ARG A 286 -22.66 -15.77 3.89
N SER A 287 -22.77 -16.11 2.62
CA SER A 287 -21.63 -16.55 1.79
C SER A 287 -20.64 -15.41 1.53
N ARG A 288 -21.13 -14.18 1.32
CA ARG A 288 -20.29 -12.96 1.25
C ARG A 288 -19.61 -12.69 2.59
N GLU A 289 -20.31 -12.80 3.72
CA GLU A 289 -19.74 -12.64 5.07
C GLU A 289 -18.61 -13.64 5.33
N ALA A 290 -18.83 -14.92 4.99
CA ALA A 290 -17.82 -15.97 5.10
C ALA A 290 -16.62 -15.76 4.13
N SER A 291 -16.87 -15.21 2.94
CA SER A 291 -15.79 -14.87 1.99
C SER A 291 -14.93 -13.73 2.52
N ARG A 292 -15.55 -12.69 3.11
CA ARG A 292 -14.83 -11.58 3.77
C ARG A 292 -13.98 -12.07 4.95
N SER A 293 -14.51 -12.93 5.81
CA SER A 293 -13.77 -13.42 6.99
C SER A 293 -12.55 -14.26 6.58
N VAL A 294 -12.67 -15.09 5.54
CA VAL A 294 -11.53 -15.80 4.93
C VAL A 294 -10.50 -14.80 4.36
N SER A 295 -10.95 -13.77 3.64
CA SER A 295 -10.07 -12.74 3.06
C SER A 295 -9.26 -12.01 4.13
N ILE A 296 -9.91 -11.62 5.23
CA ILE A 296 -9.28 -10.94 6.38
C ILE A 296 -8.26 -11.87 7.04
N SER A 297 -8.58 -13.16 7.21
CA SER A 297 -7.66 -14.17 7.77
C SER A 297 -6.40 -14.43 6.94
N PHE A 298 -6.38 -14.06 5.64
CA PHE A 298 -5.17 -14.14 4.80
C PHE A 298 -4.39 -12.81 4.73
N LEU A 299 -5.02 -11.70 5.07
CA LEU A 299 -4.41 -10.36 5.07
C LEU A 299 -3.71 -10.03 6.39
N ASP A 300 -4.21 -10.55 7.51
CA ASP A 300 -3.61 -10.33 8.84
C ASP A 300 -2.47 -11.33 9.13
N GLN A 301 -1.23 -10.86 8.99
CA GLN A 301 -0.01 -11.67 9.20
C GLN A 301 0.35 -11.85 10.69
N THR A 302 -0.47 -11.37 11.63
CA THR A 302 -0.12 -11.33 13.07
C THR A 302 -0.66 -12.49 13.90
N LEU A 303 -1.53 -13.34 13.34
CA LEU A 303 -2.17 -14.45 14.07
C LEU A 303 -1.56 -15.82 13.70
N PRO A 304 -1.21 -16.68 14.69
CA PRO A 304 -0.70 -18.02 14.42
C PRO A 304 -1.76 -18.92 13.75
N SER A 305 -1.32 -19.76 12.82
CA SER A 305 -2.15 -20.52 11.86
C SER A 305 -3.12 -21.55 12.44
N ASN A 306 -3.22 -21.68 13.77
CA ASN A 306 -4.05 -22.67 14.45
C ASN A 306 -5.51 -22.22 14.67
N ASN A 307 -5.86 -20.96 14.40
CA ASN A 307 -7.21 -20.44 14.69
C ASN A 307 -8.26 -20.69 13.58
N LEU A 308 -7.86 -21.28 12.44
CA LEU A 308 -8.78 -21.56 11.33
C LEU A 308 -9.88 -22.59 11.69
N SER A 309 -9.71 -23.35 12.78
CA SER A 309 -10.68 -24.32 13.31
C SER A 309 -11.67 -23.75 14.32
N ASN A 310 -11.49 -22.51 14.79
CA ASN A 310 -12.24 -21.96 15.93
C ASN A 310 -13.26 -20.88 15.56
N THR A 311 -13.48 -20.59 14.28
CA THR A 311 -14.66 -19.84 13.86
C THR A 311 -15.89 -20.74 13.98
N SER A 312 -16.72 -20.49 14.99
CA SER A 312 -18.06 -21.08 15.12
C SER A 312 -19.02 -20.48 14.09
N ALA A 313 -18.72 -20.69 12.81
CA ALA A 313 -19.57 -20.30 11.72
C ALA A 313 -20.91 -21.07 11.85
N ALA A 314 -21.99 -20.33 12.10
CA ALA A 314 -23.33 -20.87 11.93
C ALA A 314 -23.45 -21.47 10.52
N PRO A 315 -24.15 -22.61 10.34
CA PRO A 315 -24.19 -23.30 9.06
C PRO A 315 -24.62 -22.35 7.94
N ILE A 316 -23.82 -22.30 6.87
CA ILE A 316 -24.01 -21.43 5.69
C ILE A 316 -25.41 -21.64 5.09
N LEU A 317 -25.91 -22.87 5.19
CA LEU A 317 -27.20 -23.34 4.75
C LEU A 317 -28.24 -23.19 5.88
N PRO A 318 -29.29 -22.37 5.74
CA PRO A 318 -30.46 -22.43 6.62
C PRO A 318 -31.18 -23.78 6.46
N ASP A 319 -32.06 -24.12 7.40
CA ASP A 319 -32.79 -25.39 7.36
C ASP A 319 -33.78 -25.42 6.18
N PHE A 320 -33.42 -26.17 5.13
CA PHE A 320 -34.22 -26.34 3.92
C PHE A 320 -35.46 -27.23 4.12
N SER A 321 -35.64 -27.88 5.28
CA SER A 321 -36.78 -28.76 5.55
C SER A 321 -38.15 -28.06 5.56
N GLN A 322 -38.18 -26.72 5.60
CA GLN A 322 -39.41 -25.92 5.71
C GLN A 322 -39.86 -25.21 4.43
N VAL A 323 -39.19 -25.40 3.29
CA VAL A 323 -39.55 -24.73 2.02
C VAL A 323 -39.50 -25.69 0.84
N ASP A 324 -40.68 -26.02 0.34
CA ASP A 324 -40.83 -26.74 -0.92
C ASP A 324 -40.50 -25.80 -2.09
N PHE A 325 -39.58 -26.21 -2.97
CA PHE A 325 -39.25 -25.46 -4.18
C PHE A 325 -40.27 -25.71 -5.31
N CYS A 326 -41.10 -26.75 -5.20
CA CYS A 326 -42.03 -27.24 -6.22
C CYS A 326 -43.52 -26.92 -5.94
N SER A 327 -43.84 -26.03 -4.99
CA SER A 327 -45.22 -25.56 -4.76
C SER A 327 -45.73 -24.72 -5.94
N GLU A 328 -46.88 -25.09 -6.53
CA GLU A 328 -47.55 -24.38 -7.65
C GLU A 328 -48.03 -22.95 -7.32
N ASP A 329 -47.99 -22.53 -6.04
CA ASP A 329 -48.53 -21.25 -5.55
C ASP A 329 -47.79 -19.98 -6.07
N ASP A 330 -46.60 -20.12 -6.67
CA ASP A 330 -45.79 -18.96 -7.14
C ASP A 330 -46.38 -18.23 -8.38
N ILE A 331 -47.44 -18.74 -9.00
CA ILE A 331 -48.06 -18.14 -10.21
C ILE A 331 -48.78 -16.81 -9.92
N LEU A 332 -49.17 -16.55 -8.66
CA LEU A 332 -50.05 -15.42 -8.31
C LEU A 332 -49.34 -14.10 -7.93
N ASP A 333 -48.03 -14.12 -7.68
CA ASP A 333 -47.27 -12.96 -7.13
C ASP A 333 -46.51 -12.15 -8.21
N VAL A 334 -46.73 -12.43 -9.50
CA VAL A 334 -46.08 -11.76 -10.66
C VAL A 334 -46.99 -10.69 -11.30
N THR A 335 -47.99 -10.19 -10.58
CA THR A 335 -49.04 -9.29 -11.09
C THR A 335 -48.67 -7.78 -11.09
N LEU A 336 -47.41 -7.41 -11.39
CA LEU A 336 -46.98 -6.00 -11.56
C LEU A 336 -45.93 -5.80 -12.69
N ILE A 337 -46.15 -6.39 -13.87
CA ILE A 337 -45.48 -5.96 -15.11
C ILE A 337 -46.57 -5.54 -16.12
N PRO A 338 -46.52 -4.32 -16.71
CA PRO A 338 -47.47 -3.88 -17.73
C PRO A 338 -47.48 -4.83 -18.93
N LYS A 339 -48.68 -5.24 -19.35
CA LYS A 339 -48.90 -6.42 -20.19
C LYS A 339 -48.74 -6.18 -21.70
N GLU A 340 -48.12 -5.07 -22.11
CA GLU A 340 -48.01 -4.66 -23.53
C GLU A 340 -46.66 -5.00 -24.18
N ASN A 341 -45.64 -5.42 -23.40
CA ASN A 341 -44.27 -5.59 -23.92
C ASN A 341 -43.71 -7.03 -23.83
N VAL A 342 -44.54 -8.01 -23.43
CA VAL A 342 -44.11 -9.41 -23.21
C VAL A 342 -44.23 -10.25 -24.49
N ASP A 343 -45.17 -9.93 -25.38
CA ASP A 343 -45.37 -10.70 -26.61
C ASP A 343 -44.30 -10.39 -27.68
N GLU A 344 -43.82 -9.15 -27.76
CA GLU A 344 -42.72 -8.77 -28.67
C GLU A 344 -41.36 -9.32 -28.19
N GLN A 345 -41.05 -9.21 -26.90
CA GLN A 345 -39.81 -9.77 -26.34
C GLN A 345 -39.75 -11.30 -26.45
N ASN A 346 -40.88 -12.02 -26.40
CA ASN A 346 -40.88 -13.46 -26.65
C ASN A 346 -40.54 -13.81 -28.11
N VAL A 347 -40.95 -13.00 -29.09
CA VAL A 347 -40.58 -13.20 -30.49
C VAL A 347 -39.08 -12.93 -30.71
N GLU A 348 -38.53 -11.86 -30.12
CA GLU A 348 -37.09 -11.59 -30.18
C GLU A 348 -36.26 -12.67 -29.46
N VAL A 349 -36.67 -13.14 -28.28
CA VAL A 349 -35.97 -14.20 -27.54
C VAL A 349 -36.03 -15.55 -28.28
N VAL A 350 -37.12 -15.85 -28.99
CA VAL A 350 -37.20 -17.02 -29.88
C VAL A 350 -36.29 -16.85 -31.10
N GLN A 351 -36.27 -15.68 -31.75
CA GLN A 351 -35.33 -15.41 -32.85
C GLN A 351 -33.87 -15.47 -32.40
N ILE A 352 -33.53 -14.95 -31.22
CA ILE A 352 -32.18 -15.01 -30.65
C ILE A 352 -31.81 -16.47 -30.30
N ARG A 353 -32.77 -17.28 -29.83
CA ARG A 353 -32.55 -18.74 -29.65
C ARG A 353 -32.31 -19.44 -30.97
N GLU A 354 -33.10 -19.20 -32.02
CA GLU A 354 -32.88 -19.78 -33.35
C GLU A 354 -31.56 -19.33 -33.97
N GLN A 355 -31.19 -18.05 -33.81
CA GLN A 355 -29.90 -17.53 -34.26
C GLN A 355 -28.73 -18.16 -33.50
N LEU A 356 -28.84 -18.31 -32.18
CA LEU A 356 -27.85 -18.96 -31.33
C LEU A 356 -27.73 -20.46 -31.64
N GLU A 357 -28.85 -21.15 -31.87
CA GLU A 357 -28.84 -22.55 -32.31
C GLU A 357 -28.22 -22.68 -33.71
N SER A 358 -28.53 -21.81 -34.67
CA SER A 358 -27.85 -21.83 -35.99
C SER A 358 -26.35 -21.52 -35.89
N LEU A 359 -25.95 -20.64 -34.95
CA LEU A 359 -24.54 -20.32 -34.71
C LEU A 359 -23.83 -21.49 -34.02
N VAL A 360 -24.46 -22.15 -33.05
CA VAL A 360 -23.95 -23.35 -32.39
C VAL A 360 -23.84 -24.52 -33.39
N GLU A 361 -24.79 -24.69 -34.30
CA GLU A 361 -24.72 -25.70 -35.35
C GLU A 361 -23.57 -25.40 -36.34
N LYS A 362 -23.43 -24.15 -36.79
CA LYS A 362 -22.25 -23.70 -37.57
C LYS A 362 -20.92 -23.91 -36.82
N LEU A 363 -20.90 -23.79 -35.49
CA LEU A 363 -19.71 -24.02 -34.66
C LEU A 363 -19.41 -25.52 -34.46
N LYS A 364 -20.43 -26.38 -34.48
CA LYS A 364 -20.27 -27.85 -34.52
C LYS A 364 -19.77 -28.30 -35.90
N GLU A 365 -20.34 -27.77 -36.99
CA GLU A 365 -19.89 -28.02 -38.37
C GLU A 365 -18.44 -27.56 -38.58
N ALA A 366 -18.09 -26.35 -38.12
CA ALA A 366 -16.72 -25.83 -38.16
C ALA A 366 -15.72 -26.66 -37.34
N ARG A 367 -16.17 -27.44 -36.35
CA ARG A 367 -15.34 -28.36 -35.55
C ARG A 367 -15.09 -29.73 -36.22
N LEU A 368 -15.71 -30.02 -37.36
CA LEU A 368 -15.60 -31.33 -38.04
C LEU A 368 -14.73 -31.30 -39.31
N SER A 369 -14.09 -30.18 -39.66
CA SER A 369 -13.09 -30.11 -40.73
C SER A 369 -11.65 -30.24 -40.19
N PRO A 370 -10.82 -31.18 -40.68
CA PRO A 370 -9.62 -31.60 -39.98
C PRO A 370 -8.32 -30.92 -40.47
N GLU A 371 -8.06 -29.65 -40.11
CA GLU A 371 -6.71 -29.09 -40.32
C GLU A 371 -6.33 -27.92 -39.39
N GLN A 372 -5.60 -28.21 -38.31
CA GLN A 372 -4.26 -27.65 -38.02
C GLN A 372 -3.78 -28.03 -36.61
N LYS A 373 -2.82 -28.95 -36.54
CA LYS A 373 -2.06 -29.24 -35.32
C LYS A 373 -0.88 -28.26 -35.20
N LYS A 374 -0.74 -27.57 -34.07
CA LYS A 374 0.53 -27.53 -33.30
C LYS A 374 0.43 -26.77 -31.96
N LYS A 375 0.80 -27.49 -30.89
CA LYS A 375 1.32 -27.01 -29.59
C LYS A 375 0.35 -26.31 -28.62
N GLU A 376 -0.47 -27.12 -27.96
CA GLU A 376 -0.63 -26.98 -26.50
C GLU A 376 0.10 -28.14 -25.81
N HIS A 377 0.91 -27.82 -24.80
CA HIS A 377 1.52 -28.84 -23.94
C HIS A 377 0.57 -29.17 -22.79
N LYS A 378 0.33 -30.47 -22.60
CA LYS A 378 -0.48 -31.00 -21.49
C LYS A 378 0.09 -30.53 -20.15
N CYS A 379 -0.74 -29.88 -19.33
CA CYS A 379 -0.64 -30.01 -17.88
C CYS A 379 -1.87 -30.80 -17.43
N ALA A 380 -1.65 -32.05 -17.00
CA ALA A 380 -2.74 -32.92 -16.58
C ALA A 380 -3.26 -32.52 -15.20
N SER A 381 -4.55 -32.73 -14.98
CA SER A 381 -5.22 -32.52 -13.69
C SER A 381 -4.53 -33.28 -12.55
N VAL A 382 -3.97 -32.56 -11.59
CA VAL A 382 -3.56 -33.11 -10.28
C VAL A 382 -4.44 -32.50 -9.20
N TRP A 383 -5.73 -32.83 -9.26
CA TRP A 383 -6.63 -32.75 -8.12
C TRP A 383 -6.89 -34.18 -7.66
N THR A 384 -6.05 -34.67 -6.76
CA THR A 384 -6.25 -35.97 -6.09
C THR A 384 -5.96 -35.78 -4.61
N VAL A 385 -6.98 -35.33 -3.88
CA VAL A 385 -6.96 -35.30 -2.42
C VAL A 385 -6.90 -36.76 -1.95
N ARG A 386 -5.71 -37.20 -1.53
CA ARG A 386 -5.48 -38.57 -1.09
C ARG A 386 -5.85 -38.71 0.39
N SER A 387 -7.12 -38.96 0.67
CA SER A 387 -7.58 -39.33 2.00
C SER A 387 -7.02 -40.70 2.40
N HIS A 388 -6.13 -40.73 3.38
CA HIS A 388 -5.68 -41.96 4.03
C HIS A 388 -6.19 -42.03 5.46
N GLN A 389 -7.43 -42.53 5.60
CA GLN A 389 -7.80 -43.32 6.78
C GLN A 389 -7.37 -44.77 6.52
N GLY A 390 -6.62 -45.36 7.45
CA GLY A 390 -6.11 -46.73 7.30
C GLY A 390 -5.26 -47.13 8.51
N ASN A 391 -5.88 -47.85 9.45
CA ASN A 391 -5.20 -48.40 10.62
C ASN A 391 -4.19 -49.50 10.21
N THR A 392 -2.93 -49.35 10.60
CA THR A 392 -2.04 -50.50 10.90
C THR A 392 -1.08 -50.15 12.02
N SER A 393 -1.07 -51.00 13.05
CA SER A 393 -0.19 -50.91 14.23
C SER A 393 1.13 -51.64 14.01
N LEU A 394 2.25 -51.09 14.49
CA LEU A 394 3.35 -51.80 15.19
C LEU A 394 4.55 -50.84 15.49
N GLU A 395 4.85 -50.68 16.78
CA GLU A 395 6.17 -50.61 17.47
C GLU A 395 7.42 -50.04 16.74
N LEU A 396 8.35 -49.26 17.32
CA LEU A 396 8.67 -48.64 18.64
C LEU A 396 9.73 -47.50 18.31
N PRO A 397 10.34 -46.69 19.23
CA PRO A 397 10.28 -46.67 20.69
C PRO A 397 9.82 -45.35 21.33
N GLN A 398 9.59 -45.42 22.63
CA GLN A 398 8.96 -44.40 23.47
C GLN A 398 10.03 -43.57 24.21
N ILE A 399 10.09 -42.26 23.98
CA ILE A 399 10.81 -41.30 24.84
C ILE A 399 9.80 -40.30 25.38
N ARG A 400 9.70 -40.21 26.71
CA ARG A 400 8.86 -39.22 27.39
C ARG A 400 9.58 -37.87 27.39
N CYS A 401 8.84 -36.81 27.13
CA CYS A 401 9.10 -35.50 27.73
C CYS A 401 7.78 -35.03 28.35
N ASP A 402 7.67 -35.19 29.67
CA ASP A 402 6.53 -34.72 30.45
C ASP A 402 6.54 -33.18 30.53
N SER A 403 5.36 -32.58 30.67
CA SER A 403 5.24 -31.14 30.92
C SER A 403 5.86 -30.75 32.27
N VAL A 404 6.75 -29.76 32.28
CA VAL A 404 7.26 -29.17 33.52
C VAL A 404 6.99 -27.66 33.50
N ILE A 405 6.14 -27.24 34.44
CA ILE A 405 6.01 -25.86 34.89
C ILE A 405 7.30 -25.48 35.60
N LEU A 406 7.85 -24.29 35.34
CA LEU A 406 8.89 -23.73 36.20
C LEU A 406 8.65 -22.23 36.41
N GLU A 407 8.34 -21.89 37.66
CA GLU A 407 8.26 -20.53 38.18
C GLU A 407 9.67 -20.00 38.52
N ASP A 408 9.72 -18.72 38.89
CA ASP A 408 10.90 -17.96 39.29
C ASP A 408 11.84 -18.68 40.29
N ILE A 409 13.15 -18.63 40.02
CA ILE A 409 14.15 -18.64 41.10
C ILE A 409 15.16 -17.50 40.87
N THR A 410 15.25 -16.69 41.92
CA THR A 410 16.15 -15.56 42.18
C THR A 410 17.64 -15.81 41.97
N GLU A 411 18.33 -14.70 41.64
CA GLU A 411 19.68 -14.29 42.06
C GLU A 411 20.63 -15.31 42.73
N GLY A 412 21.83 -15.47 42.16
CA GLY A 412 22.92 -16.25 42.75
C GLY A 412 24.30 -15.79 42.24
N SER A 413 24.97 -14.93 43.00
CA SER A 413 26.30 -14.41 42.71
C SER A 413 27.39 -15.49 42.71
N LEU A 414 28.26 -15.49 41.70
CA LEU A 414 29.65 -15.96 41.85
C LEU A 414 30.58 -15.24 40.86
N LEU A 415 31.17 -14.13 41.32
CA LEU A 415 32.23 -13.42 40.61
C LEU A 415 33.42 -13.25 41.56
N GLU A 416 34.52 -13.95 41.26
CA GLU A 416 35.80 -13.90 41.96
C GLU A 416 36.85 -14.35 40.92
N SER A 417 37.98 -13.71 40.64
CA SER A 417 38.59 -12.41 40.97
C SER A 417 39.91 -12.42 40.18
N PHE A 418 40.34 -11.32 39.56
CA PHE A 418 41.77 -10.98 39.39
C PHE A 418 41.93 -9.48 39.10
N GLU A 419 43.04 -8.90 39.57
CA GLU A 419 43.18 -7.49 39.95
C GLU A 419 43.92 -6.59 38.93
N SER A 420 44.06 -5.32 39.33
CA SER A 420 44.89 -4.20 38.80
C SER A 420 44.25 -3.36 37.66
N ASP A 421 44.40 -2.03 37.59
CA ASP A 421 45.20 -1.08 38.40
C ASP A 421 44.58 0.35 38.43
N LYS A 422 45.02 1.21 39.37
CA LYS A 422 44.89 2.70 39.46
C LYS A 422 43.47 3.30 39.67
N GLU A 423 43.13 3.78 40.88
CA GLU A 423 43.55 5.02 41.58
C GLU A 423 42.61 6.22 41.32
N ASP A 424 41.72 6.53 42.28
CA ASP A 424 41.27 7.91 42.58
C ASP A 424 40.48 8.04 43.92
N THR A 425 41.22 8.22 45.01
CA THR A 425 41.14 9.38 45.93
C THR A 425 39.75 9.98 46.34
N TYR A 426 39.17 9.53 47.48
CA TYR A 426 38.42 10.31 48.54
C TYR A 426 37.14 11.14 48.17
N GLN A 427 36.02 11.30 48.93
CA GLN A 427 35.48 10.97 50.28
C GLN A 427 33.92 10.80 50.16
N ASN A 428 33.20 9.93 50.87
CA ASN A 428 32.70 10.00 52.28
C ASN A 428 31.98 11.33 52.64
N LEU A 429 30.81 11.42 53.31
CA LEU A 429 29.92 10.54 54.11
C LEU A 429 28.43 10.82 53.73
N THR A 430 27.33 10.16 54.18
CA THR A 430 26.87 9.82 55.55
C THR A 430 25.77 8.74 55.65
N TYR A 431 25.80 8.01 56.78
CA TYR A 431 24.74 7.20 57.42
C TYR A 431 23.42 7.98 57.69
N ALA A 432 22.27 7.41 58.11
CA ALA A 432 21.65 6.07 58.05
C ALA A 432 20.29 6.06 58.82
N GLU A 433 19.46 5.01 58.67
CA GLU A 433 18.37 4.57 59.59
C GLU A 433 17.11 5.48 59.80
N LYS A 434 15.90 5.02 60.18
CA LYS A 434 15.11 3.75 60.08
C LYS A 434 13.66 4.03 60.58
N LYS A 435 12.71 3.09 60.36
CA LYS A 435 11.35 2.94 61.00
C LYS A 435 10.25 3.94 60.52
N SER A 436 9.06 3.57 60.02
CA SER A 436 7.95 2.68 60.50
C SER A 436 7.10 3.32 61.62
N ILE A 437 5.76 3.22 61.74
CA ILE A 437 4.73 2.33 61.13
C ILE A 437 3.29 2.84 61.49
N THR A 438 2.20 2.35 60.85
CA THR A 438 0.73 2.41 61.23
C THR A 438 0.01 3.79 61.38
N VAL A 439 -1.34 3.95 61.38
CA VAL A 439 -2.57 3.36 60.76
C VAL A 439 -3.80 3.86 61.58
N ALA A 440 -5.01 3.87 60.97
CA ALA A 440 -6.36 4.04 61.58
C ALA A 440 -6.81 5.44 62.08
N GLU A 441 -8.12 5.78 62.21
CA GLU A 441 -9.36 5.39 61.47
C GLU A 441 -10.55 6.30 61.93
N SER A 442 -11.49 6.61 61.03
CA SER A 442 -12.92 6.97 61.28
C SER A 442 -13.40 8.21 62.10
N GLN A 443 -14.34 8.96 61.48
CA GLN A 443 -15.56 9.63 62.05
C GLN A 443 -15.38 10.88 62.98
N THR A 444 -16.23 11.93 63.00
CA THR A 444 -17.56 12.24 62.41
C THR A 444 -17.87 13.76 62.38
N GLY A 445 -18.57 14.26 61.35
CA GLY A 445 -19.60 15.33 61.41
C GLY A 445 -19.23 16.82 61.56
N GLY A 446 -19.98 17.72 60.89
CA GLY A 446 -20.18 19.12 61.34
C GLY A 446 -19.91 20.27 60.36
N GLU A 447 -20.90 20.58 59.51
CA GLU A 447 -21.27 21.88 58.89
C GLU A 447 -20.27 23.06 58.65
N GLN A 448 -20.26 23.48 57.38
CA GLN A 448 -20.31 24.86 56.85
C GLN A 448 -19.08 25.81 56.72
N PHE A 449 -19.04 26.41 55.52
CA PHE A 449 -18.42 27.66 55.04
C PHE A 449 -16.94 27.72 54.56
N GLN A 450 -16.81 28.41 53.42
CA GLN A 450 -15.63 28.98 52.75
C GLN A 450 -14.56 28.04 52.15
N GLU A 451 -14.85 27.61 50.91
CA GLU A 451 -14.09 28.03 49.72
C GLU A 451 -12.61 28.42 49.92
N LYS A 452 -11.73 27.41 50.10
CA LYS A 452 -10.35 27.38 49.58
C LYS A 452 -9.65 26.04 49.88
N SER A 453 -9.50 25.21 48.86
CA SER A 453 -8.43 24.22 48.81
C SER A 453 -8.08 23.84 47.36
N ASN A 454 -6.81 24.02 47.01
CA ASN A 454 -6.14 23.16 46.03
C ASN A 454 -5.93 21.76 46.65
N LEU A 455 -5.34 20.86 45.86
CA LEU A 455 -5.00 19.45 46.13
C LEU A 455 -6.09 18.49 45.64
N GLY A 456 -5.80 17.52 44.75
CA GLY A 456 -4.53 17.29 44.04
C GLY A 456 -4.67 16.10 43.08
N SER A 457 -3.77 16.02 42.10
CA SER A 457 -3.50 14.79 41.37
C SER A 457 -2.00 14.67 41.24
N GLU A 458 -1.46 13.54 41.69
CA GLU A 458 -0.04 13.27 41.80
C GLU A 458 0.46 12.82 40.42
N SER A 459 1.37 13.58 39.83
CA SER A 459 2.09 13.17 38.61
C SER A 459 3.57 13.42 38.78
N GLU A 460 4.33 12.34 38.59
CA GLU A 460 5.79 12.24 38.61
C GLU A 460 6.49 13.47 38.00
N GLY A 461 7.32 14.13 38.81
CA GLY A 461 8.19 15.21 38.36
C GLY A 461 9.38 14.69 37.56
N TRP A 462 9.15 14.20 36.34
CA TRP A 462 10.22 14.01 35.37
C TRP A 462 10.86 15.36 35.09
N SER A 463 12.12 15.52 35.49
CA SER A 463 12.83 16.80 35.38
C SER A 463 12.97 17.20 33.91
N GLU A 464 12.51 18.39 33.55
CA GLU A 464 12.69 18.92 32.19
C GLU A 464 14.19 18.93 31.85
N PRO A 465 14.61 18.40 30.69
CA PRO A 465 16.02 18.37 30.31
C PRO A 465 16.52 19.79 30.04
N ASP A 466 17.72 20.10 30.55
CA ASP A 466 18.30 21.45 30.51
C ASP A 466 18.16 22.11 29.12
N ARG A 467 17.50 23.26 29.11
CA ARG A 467 17.17 24.05 27.92
C ARG A 467 18.41 24.41 27.11
N ASN A 468 19.56 24.55 27.77
CA ASN A 468 20.85 24.81 27.13
C ASN A 468 21.37 23.59 26.33
N VAL A 469 21.15 22.38 26.83
CA VAL A 469 21.51 21.12 26.13
C VAL A 469 20.57 20.89 24.94
N SER A 470 19.28 21.19 25.11
CA SER A 470 18.29 21.13 24.04
C SER A 470 18.63 22.12 22.90
N MET A 471 19.05 23.34 23.22
CA MET A 471 19.50 24.33 22.23
C MET A 471 20.80 23.92 21.51
N ALA A 472 21.73 23.26 22.22
CA ALA A 472 22.95 22.72 21.62
C ALA A 472 22.66 21.57 20.63
N ARG A 473 21.73 20.65 20.95
CA ARG A 473 21.35 19.52 20.08
C ARG A 473 20.63 19.94 18.79
N ILE A 474 19.94 21.09 18.78
CA ILE A 474 19.22 21.61 17.60
C ILE A 474 20.01 22.71 16.85
N GLY A 475 21.28 22.94 17.20
CA GLY A 475 22.16 23.88 16.50
C GLY A 475 21.79 25.36 16.65
N LEU A 476 20.99 25.73 17.65
CA LEU A 476 20.59 27.11 17.92
C LEU A 476 21.36 27.69 19.10
N ARG A 477 22.60 28.11 18.86
CA ARG A 477 23.35 28.99 19.78
C ARG A 477 23.44 30.38 19.15
N GLU A 478 22.81 31.38 19.76
CA GLU A 478 22.97 32.77 19.33
C GLU A 478 24.34 33.31 19.80
N GLU A 479 25.28 33.42 18.88
CA GLU A 479 26.56 34.08 19.13
C GLU A 479 26.40 35.61 19.06
N MET A 480 26.55 36.29 20.19
CA MET A 480 26.72 37.75 20.22
C MET A 480 28.20 38.12 20.36
N SER A 481 28.84 38.30 19.20
CA SER A 481 29.77 39.39 18.88
C SER A 481 30.88 39.80 19.87
N ALA A 482 32.14 39.52 19.48
CA ALA A 482 33.34 40.38 19.45
C ALA A 482 34.61 39.47 19.54
N VAL A 483 35.75 39.67 18.87
CA VAL A 483 36.45 40.87 18.34
C VAL A 483 37.23 40.51 17.05
N MET A 484 37.38 41.44 16.12
CA MET A 484 38.26 41.40 14.92
C MET A 484 39.69 41.90 15.26
N PRO A 485 40.78 41.45 14.59
CA PRO A 485 41.16 42.15 13.34
C PRO A 485 41.98 41.40 12.25
N SER A 486 41.68 41.76 10.99
CA SER A 486 42.59 41.99 9.83
C SER A 486 43.69 40.99 9.42
N SER A 487 43.65 40.56 8.15
CA SER A 487 44.63 40.95 7.10
C SER A 487 44.10 40.60 5.70
N ASP A 488 44.56 41.34 4.68
CA ASP A 488 44.09 41.30 3.27
C ASP A 488 44.76 40.19 2.43
N GLU A 489 44.10 39.76 1.33
CA GLU A 489 44.61 39.86 -0.07
C GLU A 489 43.80 39.02 -1.11
N SER A 490 43.50 39.67 -2.25
CA SER A 490 43.34 39.11 -3.61
C SER A 490 42.04 38.40 -4.10
N SER A 491 41.85 38.50 -5.43
CA SER A 491 40.65 38.19 -6.25
C SER A 491 40.59 36.70 -6.71
N ASP A 492 39.60 36.16 -7.43
CA ASP A 492 38.59 36.74 -8.33
C ASP A 492 37.42 35.75 -8.63
N SER A 493 36.36 36.24 -9.28
CA SER A 493 35.28 35.52 -10.00
C SER A 493 34.07 34.90 -9.23
N MET A 494 32.89 35.11 -9.83
CA MET A 494 31.51 34.81 -9.41
C MET A 494 31.09 33.34 -9.71
N PRO A 495 30.08 32.73 -9.02
CA PRO A 495 28.71 33.27 -8.96
C PRO A 495 27.90 33.14 -7.64
N LYS A 496 26.89 34.03 -7.56
CA LYS A 496 25.88 34.19 -6.50
C LYS A 496 25.29 32.87 -5.93
N PRO A 497 25.31 32.69 -4.59
CA PRO A 497 24.33 31.89 -3.88
C PRO A 497 23.02 32.69 -3.67
N CYS A 498 21.86 32.05 -3.84
CA CYS A 498 20.57 32.66 -3.55
C CYS A 498 20.33 32.81 -2.02
N HIS A 499 19.92 33.99 -1.58
CA HIS A 499 19.60 34.23 -0.16
C HIS A 499 18.39 33.40 0.32
N PRO A 500 18.39 32.89 1.56
CA PRO A 500 17.19 32.31 2.18
C PRO A 500 16.13 33.40 2.44
N PRO A 501 14.82 33.07 2.37
CA PRO A 501 13.76 34.06 2.46
C PRO A 501 13.65 34.71 3.86
N SER A 502 13.53 36.04 3.85
CA SER A 502 13.45 36.94 5.02
C SER A 502 12.59 36.44 6.19
N SER A 503 13.13 36.55 7.40
CA SER A 503 12.47 36.26 8.69
C SER A 503 11.15 37.01 8.91
N ARG A 504 10.91 38.12 8.20
CA ARG A 504 9.63 38.87 8.24
C ARG A 504 8.45 38.01 7.78
N LYS A 505 8.61 37.16 6.76
CA LYS A 505 7.52 36.27 6.30
C LYS A 505 7.12 35.26 7.37
N ARG A 506 8.09 34.68 8.11
CA ARG A 506 7.81 33.77 9.23
C ARG A 506 7.07 34.46 10.38
N HIS A 507 7.43 35.71 10.71
CA HIS A 507 6.72 36.46 11.76
C HIS A 507 5.28 36.85 11.36
N GLU A 508 5.03 37.13 10.08
CA GLU A 508 3.68 37.37 9.56
C GLU A 508 2.84 36.09 9.55
N GLU A 509 3.44 34.97 9.15
CA GLU A 509 2.85 33.62 9.23
C GLU A 509 2.40 33.29 10.65
N VAL A 510 3.30 33.47 11.64
CA VAL A 510 3.03 33.21 13.05
C VAL A 510 1.94 34.12 13.60
N ARG A 511 1.94 35.44 13.29
CA ARG A 511 0.84 36.33 13.72
C ARG A 511 -0.50 35.95 13.10
N ARG A 512 -0.52 35.56 11.82
CA ARG A 512 -1.73 35.08 11.12
C ARG A 512 -2.26 33.79 11.73
N LEU A 513 -1.38 32.83 12.05
CA LEU A 513 -1.76 31.59 12.75
C LEU A 513 -2.27 31.87 14.16
N HIS A 514 -1.62 32.76 14.92
CA HIS A 514 -2.02 33.10 16.28
C HIS A 514 -3.41 33.78 16.32
N MET A 515 -3.72 34.65 15.35
CA MET A 515 -5.07 35.21 15.18
C MET A 515 -6.09 34.14 14.78
N LYS A 516 -5.72 33.15 13.96
CA LYS A 516 -6.60 32.03 13.59
C LYS A 516 -6.90 31.12 14.78
N VAL A 517 -5.91 30.83 15.63
CA VAL A 517 -6.10 30.10 16.90
C VAL A 517 -7.07 30.87 17.81
N LYS A 518 -6.84 32.16 18.04
CA LYS A 518 -7.71 33.01 18.87
C LYS A 518 -9.16 33.09 18.34
N HIS A 519 -9.34 33.06 17.01
CA HIS A 519 -10.66 32.98 16.39
C HIS A 519 -11.32 31.61 16.62
N LEU A 520 -10.59 30.51 16.42
CA LEU A 520 -11.09 29.15 16.67
C LEU A 520 -11.46 28.94 18.14
N GLU A 521 -10.67 29.44 19.10
CA GLU A 521 -11.03 29.41 20.52
C GLU A 521 -12.31 30.21 20.84
N LYS A 522 -12.57 31.32 20.13
CA LYS A 522 -13.80 32.10 20.30
C LYS A 522 -15.00 31.32 19.76
N LEU A 523 -14.85 30.67 18.61
CA LEU A 523 -15.87 29.84 17.98
C LEU A 523 -16.17 28.59 18.83
N ASN A 524 -15.14 27.93 19.37
CA ASN A 524 -15.29 26.77 20.24
C ASN A 524 -16.00 27.13 21.56
N ARG A 525 -15.67 28.29 22.16
CA ARG A 525 -16.44 28.84 23.30
C ARG A 525 -17.92 29.09 22.96
N SER A 526 -18.21 29.58 21.75
CA SER A 526 -19.59 29.78 21.26
C SER A 526 -20.36 28.46 21.13
N LEU A 527 -19.73 27.43 20.53
CA LEU A 527 -20.34 26.10 20.38
C LEU A 527 -20.60 25.44 21.74
N LEU A 528 -19.67 25.56 22.70
CA LEU A 528 -19.89 25.07 24.07
C LEU A 528 -21.04 25.78 24.79
N THR A 529 -21.26 27.09 24.53
CA THR A 529 -22.45 27.78 25.05
C THR A 529 -23.74 27.33 24.37
N GLU A 530 -23.71 27.03 23.06
CA GLU A 530 -24.87 26.54 22.33
C GLU A 530 -25.27 25.12 22.78
N LEU A 531 -24.28 24.23 22.99
CA LEU A 531 -24.52 22.88 23.53
C LEU A 531 -25.21 22.91 24.89
N ARG A 532 -24.74 23.74 25.83
CA ARG A 532 -25.41 23.92 27.14
C ARG A 532 -26.82 24.47 27.04
N VAL A 533 -27.12 25.28 26.02
CA VAL A 533 -28.49 25.76 25.77
C VAL A 533 -29.36 24.63 25.22
N ARG A 534 -28.83 23.80 24.31
CA ARG A 534 -29.53 22.61 23.79
C ARG A 534 -29.82 21.59 24.89
N GLU A 535 -28.86 21.29 25.77
CA GLU A 535 -29.07 20.41 26.93
C GLU A 535 -30.22 20.91 27.82
N LYS A 536 -30.20 22.20 28.20
CA LYS A 536 -31.28 22.81 29.00
C LYS A 536 -32.65 22.78 28.32
N ILE A 537 -32.71 22.87 26.99
CA ILE A 537 -33.95 22.74 26.23
C ILE A 537 -34.44 21.28 26.27
N VAL A 538 -33.55 20.30 26.12
CA VAL A 538 -33.90 18.87 26.21
C VAL A 538 -34.44 18.52 27.60
N ASP A 539 -33.83 19.03 28.68
CA ASP A 539 -34.29 18.82 30.05
C ASP A 539 -35.67 19.45 30.28
N ALA A 540 -35.89 20.69 29.81
CA ALA A 540 -37.17 21.38 29.92
C ALA A 540 -38.29 20.65 29.14
N VAL A 541 -37.98 20.10 27.96
CA VAL A 541 -38.93 19.32 27.15
C VAL A 541 -39.31 18.01 27.84
N HIS A 542 -38.36 17.31 28.49
CA HIS A 542 -38.67 16.10 29.27
C HIS A 542 -39.54 16.40 30.50
N ALA A 543 -39.29 17.50 31.20
CA ALA A 543 -40.10 17.94 32.33
C ALA A 543 -41.55 18.27 31.93
N ALA A 544 -41.74 18.92 30.77
CA ALA A 544 -43.07 19.23 30.23
C ALA A 544 -43.85 17.97 29.82
N HIS A 545 -43.24 17.05 29.08
CA HIS A 545 -43.93 15.82 28.63
C HIS A 545 -44.37 14.93 29.80
N SER A 546 -43.56 14.84 30.87
CA SER A 546 -43.89 14.04 32.05
C SER A 546 -45.13 14.57 32.79
N SER A 547 -45.31 15.89 32.84
CA SER A 547 -46.44 16.53 33.53
C SER A 547 -47.72 16.51 32.67
N GLU A 548 -47.62 16.68 31.37
CA GLU A 548 -48.77 16.69 30.44
C GLU A 548 -49.45 15.30 30.32
N ILE A 549 -48.67 14.22 30.32
CA ILE A 549 -49.20 12.83 30.29
C ILE A 549 -50.01 12.51 31.57
N HIS A 550 -49.63 13.07 32.72
CA HIS A 550 -50.33 12.83 33.99
C HIS A 550 -51.68 13.58 34.05
N VAL A 551 -51.70 14.85 33.62
CA VAL A 551 -52.92 15.68 33.59
C VAL A 551 -53.96 15.09 32.63
N ASN A 552 -53.56 14.72 31.41
CA ASN A 552 -54.46 14.09 30.44
C ASN A 552 -54.96 12.70 30.89
N GLY A 553 -54.21 11.99 31.74
CA GLY A 553 -54.66 10.75 32.38
C GLY A 553 -55.77 10.95 33.41
N LEU A 554 -55.71 12.04 34.17
CA LEU A 554 -56.69 12.36 35.22
C LEU A 554 -58.00 12.91 34.63
N VAL A 555 -57.90 13.70 33.55
CA VAL A 555 -59.05 14.32 32.87
C VAL A 555 -59.92 13.29 32.13
N THR A 556 -59.33 12.28 31.46
CA THR A 556 -60.16 11.24 30.81
C THR A 556 -60.96 10.42 31.81
N LYS A 557 -60.35 10.09 32.96
CA LYS A 557 -61.00 9.31 34.01
C LYS A 557 -62.18 10.06 34.66
N THR A 558 -62.01 11.35 34.99
CA THR A 558 -63.09 12.17 35.57
C THR A 558 -64.23 12.43 34.59
N LEU A 559 -63.94 12.60 33.29
CA LEU A 559 -64.97 12.68 32.26
C LEU A 559 -65.77 11.37 32.14
N LEU A 560 -65.11 10.21 32.21
CA LEU A 560 -65.76 8.90 32.11
C LEU A 560 -66.64 8.61 33.34
N GLU A 561 -66.23 9.06 34.53
CA GLU A 561 -67.03 9.01 35.76
C GLU A 561 -68.26 9.95 35.70
N GLU A 562 -68.12 11.17 35.17
CA GLU A 562 -69.25 12.10 35.03
C GLU A 562 -70.25 11.66 33.95
N ILE A 563 -69.82 11.08 32.82
CA ILE A 563 -70.74 10.51 31.81
C ILE A 563 -71.58 9.36 32.42
N LYS A 564 -70.95 8.44 33.17
CA LYS A 564 -71.66 7.36 33.89
C LYS A 564 -72.72 7.90 34.84
N LYS A 565 -72.36 8.89 35.64
CA LYS A 565 -73.26 9.55 36.60
C LYS A 565 -74.42 10.28 35.91
N GLN A 566 -74.19 10.89 34.75
CA GLN A 566 -75.26 11.47 33.94
C GLN A 566 -76.18 10.38 33.37
N ARG A 567 -75.62 9.29 32.84
CA ARG A 567 -76.40 8.13 32.37
C ARG A 567 -77.27 7.53 33.47
N GLU A 568 -76.75 7.31 34.67
CA GLU A 568 -77.52 6.81 35.84
C GLU A 568 -78.66 7.76 36.23
N LYS A 569 -78.42 9.07 36.18
CA LYS A 569 -79.44 10.10 36.42
C LYS A 569 -80.52 10.10 35.33
N LEU A 570 -80.16 9.95 34.05
CA LEU A 570 -81.11 9.86 32.94
C LEU A 570 -81.94 8.57 33.01
N LEU A 571 -81.33 7.42 33.34
CA LEU A 571 -82.03 6.15 33.58
C LEU A 571 -83.02 6.25 34.76
N SER A 572 -82.64 6.94 35.83
CA SER A 572 -83.53 7.20 36.98
C SER A 572 -84.69 8.14 36.61
N SER A 573 -84.45 9.11 35.72
CA SER A 573 -85.51 9.96 35.18
C SER A 573 -86.41 9.21 34.20
N LEU A 574 -85.89 8.22 33.47
CA LEU A 574 -86.64 7.40 32.52
C LEU A 574 -87.63 6.51 33.27
N SER A 575 -87.18 5.78 34.29
CA SER A 575 -88.05 4.94 35.11
C SER A 575 -89.10 5.75 35.88
N HIS A 576 -88.77 6.98 36.30
CA HIS A 576 -89.75 7.90 36.89
C HIS A 576 -90.80 8.39 35.88
N ASN A 577 -90.38 8.75 34.65
CA ASN A 577 -91.30 9.15 33.59
C ASN A 577 -92.19 7.99 33.11
N GLU A 578 -91.66 6.76 33.07
CA GLU A 578 -92.42 5.54 32.79
C GLU A 578 -93.43 5.24 33.92
N PHE A 579 -93.04 5.42 35.18
CA PHE A 579 -93.96 5.31 36.32
C PHE A 579 -95.08 6.35 36.28
N ILE A 580 -94.77 7.62 35.95
CA ILE A 580 -95.78 8.67 35.73
C ILE A 580 -96.69 8.30 34.55
N ARG A 581 -96.14 7.80 33.43
CA ARG A 581 -96.91 7.34 32.27
C ARG A 581 -97.90 6.25 32.67
N ASN A 582 -97.44 5.23 33.38
CA ASN A 582 -98.26 4.10 33.81
C ASN A 582 -99.37 4.55 34.77
N GLN A 583 -99.10 5.51 35.66
CA GLN A 583 -100.14 6.13 36.49
C GLN A 583 -101.15 6.96 35.69
N LEU A 584 -100.69 7.77 34.73
CA LEU A 584 -101.57 8.57 33.89
C LEU A 584 -102.43 7.69 32.98
N GLU A 585 -101.87 6.66 32.36
CA GLU A 585 -102.61 5.68 31.55
C GLU A 585 -103.64 4.92 32.40
N GLY A 586 -103.32 4.57 33.66
CA GLY A 586 -104.29 4.01 34.62
C GLY A 586 -105.40 4.98 35.09
N ALA A 587 -105.08 6.27 35.25
CA ALA A 587 -106.07 7.30 35.57
C ALA A 587 -106.95 7.69 34.37
N LEU A 588 -106.48 7.42 33.15
CA LEU A 588 -107.18 7.69 31.90
C LEU A 588 -108.16 6.60 31.51
N THR A 589 -107.83 5.33 31.72
CA THR A 589 -108.75 4.20 31.52
C THR A 589 -109.95 4.24 32.47
N SER A 590 -109.92 5.09 33.51
CA SER A 590 -110.95 5.25 34.53
C SER A 590 -111.75 6.57 34.47
N SER A 591 -111.49 7.47 33.50
CA SER A 591 -112.09 8.81 33.46
C SER A 591 -112.75 9.18 32.11
N ILE A 592 -114.09 9.20 32.07
CA ILE A 592 -114.89 9.54 30.89
C ILE A 592 -115.18 11.05 30.86
N GLY A 593 -114.20 11.85 30.41
CA GLY A 593 -114.35 13.30 30.23
C GLY A 593 -113.09 13.95 29.66
N GLU A 594 -113.24 14.76 28.61
CA GLU A 594 -112.19 15.47 27.86
C GLU A 594 -110.96 14.61 27.49
N MET A 595 -111.02 13.95 26.33
CA MET A 595 -109.95 13.06 25.86
C MET A 595 -108.79 13.75 25.12
N GLU A 596 -109.02 14.88 24.45
CA GLU A 596 -108.05 15.36 23.45
C GLU A 596 -106.80 16.02 24.05
N GLY A 597 -106.97 16.92 25.03
CA GLY A 597 -105.84 17.52 25.75
C GLY A 597 -104.99 16.48 26.51
N LYS A 598 -105.63 15.42 27.02
CA LYS A 598 -104.94 14.33 27.72
C LYS A 598 -104.12 13.45 26.75
N LYS A 599 -104.65 13.14 25.55
CA LYS A 599 -103.89 12.44 24.51
C LYS A 599 -102.63 13.21 24.09
N ASN A 600 -102.73 14.54 23.92
CA ASN A 600 -101.58 15.37 23.56
C ASN A 600 -100.48 15.30 24.64
N LEU A 601 -100.86 15.35 25.92
CA LEU A 601 -99.90 15.22 27.03
C LEU A 601 -99.22 13.85 27.07
N ILE A 602 -99.94 12.76 26.81
CA ILE A 602 -99.36 11.40 26.70
C ILE A 602 -98.39 11.33 25.51
N SER A 603 -98.76 11.89 24.36
CA SER A 603 -97.91 11.90 23.15
C SER A 603 -96.60 12.64 23.41
N GLN A 604 -96.66 13.82 24.05
CA GLN A 604 -95.46 14.55 24.50
C GLN A 604 -94.64 13.73 25.52
N LEU A 605 -95.27 13.05 26.46
CA LEU A 605 -94.59 12.20 27.44
C LEU A 605 -93.93 10.95 26.81
N LYS A 606 -94.49 10.43 25.70
CA LYS A 606 -93.91 9.34 24.90
C LYS A 606 -92.73 9.84 24.06
N GLU A 607 -92.86 11.01 23.43
CA GLU A 607 -91.78 11.67 22.70
C GLU A 607 -90.59 11.99 23.61
N MET A 608 -90.83 12.57 24.80
CA MET A 608 -89.79 12.79 25.81
C MET A 608 -89.14 11.48 26.31
N SER A 609 -89.87 10.37 26.37
CA SER A 609 -89.29 9.05 26.73
C SER A 609 -88.33 8.56 25.67
N LEU A 610 -88.74 8.60 24.40
CA LEU A 610 -87.93 8.17 23.27
C LEU A 610 -86.67 9.03 23.14
N GLU A 611 -86.76 10.33 23.41
CA GLU A 611 -85.59 11.23 23.41
C GLU A 611 -84.64 10.96 24.58
N LEU A 612 -85.18 10.59 25.75
CA LEU A 612 -84.40 10.19 26.91
C LEU A 612 -83.74 8.81 26.71
N GLU A 613 -84.40 7.87 26.03
CA GLU A 613 -83.85 6.58 25.61
C GLU A 613 -82.71 6.75 24.59
N ARG A 614 -82.89 7.61 23.58
CA ARG A 614 -81.83 7.99 22.63
C ARG A 614 -80.62 8.59 23.35
N SER A 615 -80.86 9.51 24.29
CA SER A 615 -79.81 10.12 25.12
C SER A 615 -79.06 9.09 25.97
N CYS A 616 -79.76 8.15 26.61
CA CYS A 616 -79.16 7.04 27.35
C CYS A 616 -78.31 6.12 26.46
N SER A 617 -78.76 5.83 25.23
CA SER A 617 -77.99 5.03 24.26
C SER A 617 -76.73 5.77 23.81
N LEU A 618 -76.83 7.09 23.57
CA LEU A 618 -75.68 7.91 23.20
C LEU A 618 -74.62 7.95 24.31
N CYS A 619 -75.03 8.11 25.58
CA CYS A 619 -74.10 8.03 26.71
C CYS A 619 -73.41 6.65 26.80
N LEU A 620 -74.15 5.56 26.55
CA LEU A 620 -73.62 4.20 26.51
C LEU A 620 -72.54 4.01 25.43
N ASP A 621 -72.77 4.53 24.23
CA ASP A 621 -71.81 4.41 23.13
C ASP A 621 -70.60 5.32 23.31
N LEU A 622 -70.77 6.49 23.94
CA LEU A 622 -69.66 7.35 24.37
C LEU A 622 -68.83 6.67 25.48
N GLU A 623 -69.45 6.04 26.48
CA GLU A 623 -68.74 5.25 27.52
C GLU A 623 -67.89 4.14 26.89
N ARG A 624 -68.47 3.35 25.98
CA ARG A 624 -67.76 2.29 25.25
C ARG A 624 -66.58 2.84 24.46
N ARG A 625 -66.76 3.95 23.76
CA ARG A 625 -65.71 4.59 22.96
C ARG A 625 -64.58 5.14 23.83
N CYS A 626 -64.90 5.76 24.97
CA CYS A 626 -63.90 6.20 25.94
C CYS A 626 -63.08 5.03 26.50
N ILE A 627 -63.72 3.91 26.82
CA ILE A 627 -63.02 2.69 27.29
C ILE A 627 -62.08 2.14 26.19
N SER A 628 -62.52 2.09 24.93
CA SER A 628 -61.66 1.69 23.80
C SER A 628 -60.41 2.57 23.71
N LEU A 629 -60.61 3.90 23.66
CA LEU A 629 -59.53 4.88 23.55
C LEU A 629 -58.57 4.85 24.75
N GLU A 630 -59.06 4.60 25.97
CA GLU A 630 -58.17 4.41 27.13
C GLU A 630 -57.34 3.12 26.99
N SER A 631 -57.93 2.03 26.50
CA SER A 631 -57.19 0.78 26.24
C SER A 631 -56.10 0.95 25.17
N GLU A 632 -56.43 1.62 24.05
CA GLU A 632 -55.49 1.99 22.98
C GLU A 632 -54.37 2.92 23.50
N ARG A 633 -54.70 3.89 24.36
CA ARG A 633 -53.69 4.74 25.01
C ARG A 633 -52.74 3.91 25.87
N THR A 634 -53.21 2.87 26.57
CA THR A 634 -52.33 2.01 27.38
C THR A 634 -51.45 1.09 26.54
N THR A 635 -51.91 0.60 25.38
CA THR A 635 -51.07 -0.21 24.48
C THR A 635 -50.00 0.66 23.81
N LEU A 636 -50.38 1.85 23.30
CA LEU A 636 -49.43 2.82 22.75
C LEU A 636 -48.38 3.26 23.78
N LYS A 637 -48.77 3.48 25.05
CA LYS A 637 -47.82 3.81 26.11
C LYS A 637 -46.82 2.68 26.39
N LYS A 638 -47.25 1.41 26.34
CA LYS A 638 -46.35 0.26 26.46
C LYS A 638 -45.38 0.14 25.28
N ILE A 639 -45.85 0.39 24.06
CA ILE A 639 -45.01 0.38 22.85
C ILE A 639 -43.96 1.50 22.93
N LEU A 640 -44.35 2.71 23.34
CA LEU A 640 -43.41 3.82 23.54
C LEU A 640 -42.34 3.52 24.59
N GLU A 641 -42.68 2.88 25.71
CA GLU A 641 -41.69 2.49 26.72
C GLU A 641 -40.75 1.40 26.18
N GLY A 642 -41.25 0.43 25.42
CA GLY A 642 -40.44 -0.59 24.74
C GLY A 642 -39.42 0.04 23.78
N LEU A 643 -39.89 0.88 22.84
CA LEU A 643 -39.05 1.62 21.91
C LEU A 643 -38.04 2.53 22.61
N ARG A 644 -38.39 3.10 23.77
CA ARG A 644 -37.45 3.87 24.60
C ARG A 644 -36.34 2.99 25.16
N THR A 645 -36.68 1.82 25.70
CA THR A 645 -35.65 0.88 26.20
C THR A 645 -34.74 0.38 25.08
N GLU A 646 -35.27 0.12 23.88
CA GLU A 646 -34.47 -0.22 22.69
C GLU A 646 -33.56 0.94 22.24
N ALA A 647 -34.04 2.18 22.28
CA ALA A 647 -33.22 3.36 21.97
C ALA A 647 -32.10 3.59 23.01
N ASP A 648 -32.35 3.27 24.28
CA ASP A 648 -31.38 3.41 25.35
C ASP A 648 -30.32 2.28 25.32
N THR A 649 -30.70 1.03 25.00
CA THR A 649 -29.73 -0.06 24.79
C THR A 649 -28.88 0.16 23.54
N ALA A 650 -29.47 0.62 22.44
CA ALA A 650 -28.74 1.00 21.23
C ALA A 650 -27.74 2.14 21.51
N ARG A 651 -28.11 3.14 22.32
CA ARG A 651 -27.20 4.23 22.72
C ARG A 651 -26.07 3.76 23.64
N ALA A 652 -26.33 2.77 24.50
CA ALA A 652 -25.28 2.16 25.32
C ALA A 652 -24.28 1.37 24.47
N SER A 653 -24.77 0.53 23.55
CA SER A 653 -23.91 -0.23 22.62
C SER A 653 -23.10 0.68 21.69
N LEU A 654 -23.67 1.79 21.24
CA LEU A 654 -22.93 2.78 20.43
C LEU A 654 -21.77 3.41 21.22
N LYS A 655 -21.97 3.76 22.50
CA LYS A 655 -20.89 4.25 23.37
C LYS A 655 -19.81 3.21 23.65
N GLU A 656 -20.18 1.94 23.78
CA GLU A 656 -19.24 0.83 23.91
C GLU A 656 -18.34 0.73 22.66
N LYS A 657 -18.93 0.84 21.46
CA LYS A 657 -18.18 0.88 20.19
C LYS A 657 -17.34 2.15 19.99
N GLU A 658 -17.77 3.30 20.51
CA GLU A 658 -16.93 4.51 20.57
C GLU A 658 -15.70 4.29 21.47
N ASN A 659 -15.86 3.64 22.62
CA ASN A 659 -14.74 3.32 23.51
C ASN A 659 -13.76 2.30 22.89
N GLU A 660 -14.26 1.20 22.31
CA GLU A 660 -13.44 0.22 21.59
C GLU A 660 -12.62 0.89 20.47
N MET A 661 -13.22 1.83 19.74
CA MET A 661 -12.54 2.59 18.68
C MET A 661 -11.43 3.48 19.24
N LEU A 662 -11.63 4.12 20.39
CA LEU A 662 -10.62 4.93 21.06
C LEU A 662 -9.45 4.08 21.58
N GLU A 663 -9.73 2.91 22.17
CA GLU A 663 -8.70 1.96 22.62
C GLU A 663 -7.86 1.42 21.45
N ALA A 664 -8.50 1.10 20.32
CA ALA A 664 -7.82 0.73 19.08
C ALA A 664 -6.97 1.89 18.53
N GLN A 665 -7.46 3.13 18.59
CA GLN A 665 -6.71 4.31 18.16
C GLN A 665 -5.47 4.58 19.02
N CYS A 666 -5.58 4.42 20.35
CA CYS A 666 -4.43 4.48 21.26
C CYS A 666 -3.41 3.37 20.95
N SER A 667 -3.88 2.13 20.77
CA SER A 667 -3.02 0.99 20.42
C SER A 667 -2.26 1.20 19.10
N LEU A 668 -2.90 1.79 18.09
CA LEU A 668 -2.26 2.17 16.82
C LEU A 668 -1.22 3.27 16.98
N LEU A 669 -1.44 4.24 17.87
CA LEU A 669 -0.45 5.28 18.19
C LEU A 669 0.78 4.68 18.89
N ASP A 670 0.59 3.75 19.82
CA ASP A 670 1.70 3.06 20.49
C ASP A 670 2.51 2.18 19.53
N LEU A 671 1.84 1.44 18.63
CA LEU A 671 2.52 0.70 17.56
C LEU A 671 3.28 1.63 16.62
N ARG A 672 2.73 2.79 16.27
CA ARG A 672 3.41 3.81 15.46
C ARG A 672 4.64 4.38 16.18
N ASN A 673 4.55 4.66 17.47
CA ASN A 673 5.68 5.13 18.28
C ASN A 673 6.78 4.07 18.38
N LYS A 674 6.42 2.80 18.60
CA LYS A 674 7.36 1.67 18.58
C LYS A 674 8.04 1.54 17.22
N ASN A 675 7.31 1.70 16.12
CA ASN A 675 7.87 1.66 14.77
C ASN A 675 8.87 2.81 14.52
N LEU A 676 8.54 4.04 14.92
CA LEU A 676 9.48 5.19 14.84
C LEU A 676 10.79 4.96 15.63
N VAL A 677 10.70 4.31 16.80
CA VAL A 677 11.90 3.93 17.58
C VAL A 677 12.71 2.84 16.87
N LEU A 678 12.05 1.87 16.24
CA LEU A 678 12.72 0.83 15.44
C LEU A 678 13.38 1.40 14.18
N GLU A 679 12.72 2.30 13.45
CA GLU A 679 13.29 3.01 12.29
C GLU A 679 14.55 3.81 12.68
N SER A 680 14.50 4.53 13.81
CA SER A 680 15.64 5.27 14.36
C SER A 680 16.79 4.33 14.75
N SER A 681 16.49 3.21 15.42
CA SER A 681 17.47 2.18 15.79
C SER A 681 18.10 1.51 14.56
N ALA A 682 17.30 1.22 13.54
CA ALA A 682 17.75 0.65 12.27
C ALA A 682 18.69 1.61 11.52
N SER A 683 18.32 2.89 11.40
CA SER A 683 19.19 3.91 10.78
C SER A 683 20.51 4.09 11.56
N ALA A 684 20.46 4.03 12.89
CA ALA A 684 21.66 4.05 13.72
C ALA A 684 22.50 2.76 13.61
N ALA A 685 21.91 1.63 13.22
CA ALA A 685 22.63 0.38 12.94
C ALA A 685 23.26 0.39 11.53
N GLU A 686 22.55 0.94 10.53
CA GLU A 686 23.03 1.16 9.17
C GLU A 686 24.28 2.06 9.17
N SER A 687 24.23 3.21 9.83
CA SER A 687 25.39 4.12 9.95
C SER A 687 26.60 3.46 10.65
N ARG A 688 26.37 2.58 11.65
CA ARG A 688 27.45 1.79 12.28
C ARG A 688 28.03 0.73 11.34
N ALA A 689 27.21 0.15 10.45
CA ALA A 689 27.68 -0.79 9.44
C ALA A 689 28.49 -0.07 8.33
N GLU A 690 28.08 1.13 7.93
CA GLU A 690 28.83 2.00 7.02
C GLU A 690 30.21 2.37 7.61
N GLU A 691 30.26 2.76 8.88
CA GLU A 691 31.53 3.05 9.57
C GLU A 691 32.43 1.80 9.66
N ALA A 692 31.85 0.63 9.96
CA ALA A 692 32.60 -0.63 9.98
C ALA A 692 33.17 -0.98 8.59
N ASN A 693 32.38 -0.80 7.52
CA ASN A 693 32.84 -1.01 6.14
C ASN A 693 33.96 -0.03 5.74
N ALA A 694 33.86 1.25 6.14
CA ALA A 694 34.94 2.22 5.92
C ALA A 694 36.24 1.82 6.65
N ARG A 695 36.14 1.30 7.88
CA ARG A 695 37.29 0.76 8.63
C ARG A 695 37.89 -0.47 7.94
N VAL A 696 37.08 -1.36 7.36
CA VAL A 696 37.56 -2.52 6.59
C VAL A 696 38.34 -2.07 5.36
N LEU A 697 37.80 -1.14 4.56
CA LEU A 697 38.50 -0.60 3.37
C LEU A 697 39.86 0.03 3.72
N LEU A 698 39.95 0.76 4.85
CA LEU A 698 41.22 1.30 5.34
C LEU A 698 42.22 0.20 5.74
N LEU A 699 41.75 -0.91 6.32
CA LEU A 699 42.61 -2.05 6.66
C LEU A 699 43.07 -2.81 5.40
N GLU A 700 42.20 -2.98 4.40
CA GLU A 700 42.55 -3.56 3.10
C GLU A 700 43.62 -2.72 2.38
N GLY A 701 43.50 -1.38 2.40
CA GLY A 701 44.52 -0.47 1.89
C GLY A 701 45.87 -0.66 2.58
N ARG A 702 45.89 -0.70 3.92
CA ARG A 702 47.13 -0.94 4.69
C ARG A 702 47.74 -2.33 4.44
N ILE A 703 46.93 -3.35 4.20
CA ILE A 703 47.42 -4.69 3.81
C ILE A 703 48.11 -4.61 2.44
N ALA A 704 47.52 -3.91 1.46
CA ALA A 704 48.12 -3.73 0.14
C ALA A 704 49.45 -2.93 0.18
N GLU A 705 49.55 -1.92 1.05
CA GLU A 705 50.81 -1.19 1.31
C GLU A 705 51.89 -2.10 1.90
N ILE A 706 51.53 -2.96 2.87
CA ILE A 706 52.44 -3.94 3.48
C ILE A 706 52.89 -4.97 2.45
N ASP A 707 52.00 -5.49 1.61
CA ASP A 707 52.33 -6.45 0.56
C ASP A 707 53.27 -5.84 -0.51
N SER A 708 53.01 -4.58 -0.90
CA SER A 708 53.90 -3.82 -1.79
C SER A 708 55.29 -3.63 -1.17
N SER A 709 55.35 -3.25 0.11
CA SER A 709 56.59 -3.07 0.86
C SER A 709 57.38 -4.38 1.01
N LEU A 710 56.69 -5.48 1.31
CA LEU A 710 57.28 -6.81 1.43
C LEU A 710 57.83 -7.30 0.08
N LYS A 711 57.11 -7.03 -1.02
CA LYS A 711 57.57 -7.37 -2.37
C LYS A 711 58.78 -6.54 -2.80
N ASN A 712 58.82 -5.25 -2.45
CA ASN A 712 59.99 -4.40 -2.68
C ASN A 712 61.20 -4.86 -1.87
N ALA A 713 61.00 -5.23 -0.60
CA ALA A 713 62.04 -5.85 0.22
C ALA A 713 62.55 -7.16 -0.41
N GLN A 714 61.65 -8.06 -0.83
CA GLN A 714 62.01 -9.32 -1.48
C GLN A 714 62.80 -9.12 -2.78
N ASN A 715 62.46 -8.11 -3.58
CA ASN A 715 63.22 -7.72 -4.77
C ASN A 715 64.64 -7.24 -4.39
N SER A 716 64.76 -6.39 -3.36
CA SER A 716 66.05 -5.90 -2.85
C SER A 716 66.94 -7.05 -2.34
N TRP A 717 66.39 -7.97 -1.53
CA TRP A 717 67.09 -9.18 -1.08
C TRP A 717 67.57 -10.05 -2.27
N SER A 718 66.74 -10.19 -3.30
CA SER A 718 67.09 -10.96 -4.51
C SER A 718 68.23 -10.30 -5.30
N GLN A 719 68.24 -8.97 -5.40
CA GLN A 719 69.33 -8.21 -6.03
C GLN A 719 70.63 -8.29 -5.21
N ALA A 720 70.56 -8.17 -3.89
CA ALA A 720 71.71 -8.31 -3.00
C ALA A 720 72.33 -9.72 -3.09
N ALA A 721 71.49 -10.76 -3.11
CA ALA A 721 71.95 -12.15 -3.29
C ALA A 721 72.63 -12.37 -4.65
N ALA A 722 72.08 -11.80 -5.73
CA ALA A 722 72.69 -11.86 -7.07
C ALA A 722 74.04 -11.13 -7.12
N SER A 723 74.13 -9.94 -6.53
CA SER A 723 75.36 -9.17 -6.41
C SER A 723 76.44 -9.93 -5.65
N TRP A 724 76.07 -10.57 -4.53
CA TRP A 724 77.00 -11.37 -3.72
C TRP A 724 77.52 -12.62 -4.47
N GLU A 725 76.68 -13.33 -5.22
CA GLU A 725 77.16 -14.46 -6.03
C GLU A 725 78.05 -13.99 -7.19
N GLN A 726 77.79 -12.80 -7.76
CA GLN A 726 78.67 -12.19 -8.76
C GLN A 726 80.03 -11.82 -8.16
N GLU A 727 80.08 -11.16 -7.00
CA GLU A 727 81.32 -10.82 -6.28
C GLU A 727 82.12 -12.09 -5.93
N LYS A 728 81.44 -13.10 -5.40
CA LYS A 728 82.00 -14.44 -5.12
C LYS A 728 82.56 -15.11 -6.37
N GLN A 729 81.94 -14.94 -7.54
CA GLN A 729 82.48 -15.44 -8.80
C GLN A 729 83.72 -14.64 -9.24
N VAL A 730 83.70 -13.31 -9.15
CA VAL A 730 84.87 -12.45 -9.44
C VAL A 730 86.06 -12.82 -8.53
N LEU A 731 85.82 -13.10 -7.25
CA LEU A 731 86.85 -13.56 -6.31
C LEU A 731 87.41 -14.94 -6.67
N LYS A 732 86.57 -15.91 -7.07
CA LYS A 732 87.03 -17.20 -7.59
C LYS A 732 87.90 -17.02 -8.84
N ASP A 733 87.49 -16.18 -9.77
CA ASP A 733 88.21 -15.92 -11.02
C ASP A 733 89.51 -15.17 -10.79
N ALA A 734 89.58 -14.30 -9.78
CA ALA A 734 90.79 -13.62 -9.34
C ALA A 734 91.78 -14.61 -8.69
N HIS A 735 91.31 -15.43 -7.75
CA HIS A 735 92.12 -16.48 -7.12
C HIS A 735 92.61 -17.53 -8.14
N PHE A 736 91.78 -17.90 -9.12
CA PHE A 736 92.20 -18.81 -10.19
C PHE A 736 93.30 -18.19 -11.07
N ARG A 737 93.21 -16.90 -11.40
CA ARG A 737 94.27 -16.15 -12.09
C ARG A 737 95.55 -16.11 -11.26
N GLU A 738 95.48 -15.74 -9.99
CA GLU A 738 96.64 -15.71 -9.09
C GLU A 738 97.33 -17.08 -8.98
N VAL A 739 96.56 -18.17 -8.80
CA VAL A 739 97.10 -19.55 -8.78
C VAL A 739 97.74 -19.93 -10.12
N SER A 740 97.19 -19.47 -11.24
CA SER A 740 97.77 -19.67 -12.57
C SER A 740 99.09 -18.92 -12.73
N ASP A 741 99.15 -17.65 -12.31
CA ASP A 741 100.35 -16.81 -12.39
C ASP A 741 101.46 -17.32 -11.45
N LEU A 742 101.11 -17.74 -10.23
CA LEU A 742 102.03 -18.40 -9.30
C LEU A 742 102.58 -19.72 -9.89
N ARG A 743 101.73 -20.52 -10.57
CA ARG A 743 102.16 -21.76 -11.24
C ARG A 743 103.09 -21.47 -12.43
N ALA A 744 102.83 -20.40 -13.19
CA ALA A 744 103.70 -19.96 -14.29
C ALA A 744 105.05 -19.47 -13.75
N ASN A 745 105.05 -18.66 -12.70
CA ASN A 745 106.26 -18.17 -12.02
C ASN A 745 107.08 -19.31 -11.41
N ALA A 746 106.44 -20.28 -10.73
CA ALA A 746 107.12 -21.46 -10.21
C ALA A 746 107.76 -22.31 -11.34
N SER A 747 107.07 -22.44 -12.48
CA SER A 747 107.57 -23.15 -13.66
C SER A 747 108.76 -22.41 -14.30
N LYS A 748 108.72 -21.07 -14.34
CA LYS A 748 109.84 -20.22 -14.79
C LYS A 748 111.05 -20.36 -13.86
N MET A 749 110.88 -20.20 -12.55
CA MET A 749 111.95 -20.39 -11.56
C MET A 749 112.55 -21.79 -11.62
N LYS A 750 111.73 -22.83 -11.85
CA LYS A 750 112.22 -24.20 -12.04
C LYS A 750 113.11 -24.30 -13.29
N SER A 751 112.71 -23.72 -14.42
CA SER A 751 113.54 -23.70 -15.63
C SER A 751 114.84 -22.90 -15.46
N GLU A 752 114.81 -21.78 -14.74
CA GLU A 752 116.00 -21.00 -14.40
C GLU A 752 116.95 -21.76 -13.46
N PHE A 753 116.42 -22.49 -12.48
CA PHE A 753 117.18 -23.37 -11.61
C PHE A 753 117.79 -24.55 -12.38
N GLU A 754 117.03 -25.19 -13.28
CA GLU A 754 117.53 -26.28 -14.14
C GLU A 754 118.67 -25.80 -15.05
N LYS A 755 118.57 -24.59 -15.64
CA LYS A 755 119.65 -23.96 -16.41
C LYS A 755 120.88 -23.67 -15.54
N SER A 756 120.70 -23.02 -14.40
CA SER A 756 121.80 -22.70 -13.47
C SER A 756 122.52 -23.96 -12.97
N ASN A 757 121.79 -25.04 -12.68
CA ASN A 757 122.34 -26.33 -12.32
C ASN A 757 123.09 -27.00 -13.49
N HIS A 758 122.61 -26.86 -14.73
CA HIS A 758 123.34 -27.30 -15.92
C HIS A 758 124.64 -26.51 -16.13
N ASP A 759 124.62 -25.19 -15.99
CA ASP A 759 125.81 -24.33 -16.09
C ASP A 759 126.82 -24.64 -14.98
N LEU A 760 126.36 -24.91 -13.76
CA LEU A 760 127.19 -25.38 -12.64
C LEU A 760 127.81 -26.75 -12.92
N ARG A 761 127.06 -27.70 -13.51
CA ARG A 761 127.63 -29.00 -13.95
C ARG A 761 128.71 -28.80 -15.01
N LEU A 762 128.44 -28.03 -16.05
CA LEU A 762 129.44 -27.69 -17.08
C LEU A 762 130.64 -26.94 -16.53
N SER A 763 130.47 -26.14 -15.47
CA SER A 763 131.58 -25.49 -14.75
C SER A 763 132.39 -26.50 -13.94
N SER A 764 131.71 -27.39 -13.20
CA SER A 764 132.33 -28.48 -12.43
C SER A 764 133.11 -29.44 -13.32
N GLU A 765 132.55 -29.86 -14.46
CA GLU A 765 133.23 -30.67 -15.47
C GLU A 765 134.47 -29.98 -16.04
N ARG A 766 134.41 -28.67 -16.31
CA ARG A 766 135.59 -27.88 -16.73
C ARG A 766 136.66 -27.79 -15.64
N VAL A 767 136.27 -27.71 -14.36
CA VAL A 767 137.23 -27.72 -13.24
C VAL A 767 137.82 -29.12 -13.04
N HIS A 768 137.01 -30.18 -13.11
CA HIS A 768 137.50 -31.56 -13.05
C HIS A 768 138.47 -31.86 -14.19
N LYS A 769 138.16 -31.46 -15.42
CA LYS A 769 139.07 -31.64 -16.56
C LYS A 769 140.40 -30.90 -16.36
N LYS A 770 140.38 -29.66 -15.87
CA LYS A 770 141.61 -28.93 -15.49
C LYS A 770 142.39 -29.61 -14.37
N LEU A 771 141.70 -30.20 -13.39
CA LEU A 771 142.34 -30.96 -12.33
C LEU A 771 142.99 -32.24 -12.87
N GLU A 772 142.34 -32.96 -13.78
CA GLU A 772 142.91 -34.11 -14.49
C GLU A 772 144.12 -33.70 -15.35
N GLU A 773 144.03 -32.60 -16.10
CA GLU A 773 145.15 -32.03 -16.87
C GLU A 773 146.34 -31.71 -15.95
N THR A 774 146.14 -30.97 -14.85
CA THR A 774 147.23 -30.64 -13.90
C THR A 774 147.77 -31.86 -13.13
N LEU A 775 146.95 -32.88 -12.84
CA LEU A 775 147.41 -34.15 -12.27
C LEU A 775 148.22 -34.95 -13.30
N TRP A 776 147.85 -34.91 -14.58
CA TRP A 776 148.61 -35.54 -15.65
C TRP A 776 149.96 -34.83 -15.87
N GLU A 777 149.99 -33.50 -15.92
CA GLU A 777 151.22 -32.70 -15.97
C GLU A 777 152.13 -33.00 -14.76
N ARG A 778 151.56 -33.08 -13.56
CA ARG A 778 152.32 -33.45 -12.35
C ARG A 778 152.88 -34.87 -12.44
N ASN A 779 152.09 -35.85 -12.85
CA ASN A 779 152.53 -37.24 -13.00
C ASN A 779 153.63 -37.37 -14.08
N LEU A 780 153.54 -36.58 -15.15
CA LEU A 780 154.58 -36.48 -16.18
C LEU A 780 155.86 -35.89 -15.59
N ALA A 781 155.78 -34.77 -14.87
CA ALA A 781 156.93 -34.16 -14.21
C ALA A 781 157.56 -35.08 -13.14
N ASP A 782 156.76 -35.79 -12.34
CA ASP A 782 157.23 -36.79 -11.38
C ASP A 782 157.90 -37.99 -12.09
N SER A 783 157.46 -38.34 -13.32
CA SER A 783 158.09 -39.38 -14.15
C SER A 783 159.40 -38.91 -14.78
N GLU A 784 159.46 -37.69 -15.30
CA GLU A 784 160.69 -37.05 -15.81
C GLU A 784 161.72 -36.88 -14.69
N TRP A 785 161.27 -36.48 -13.49
CA TRP A 785 162.12 -36.37 -12.30
C TRP A 785 162.69 -37.74 -11.90
N LYS A 786 161.87 -38.80 -11.90
CA LYS A 786 162.34 -40.18 -11.68
C LYS A 786 163.37 -40.61 -12.72
N GLN A 787 163.11 -40.40 -14.01
CA GLN A 787 164.09 -40.73 -15.07
C GLN A 787 165.39 -39.93 -14.92
N SER A 788 165.31 -38.66 -14.52
CA SER A 788 166.48 -37.82 -14.26
C SER A 788 167.26 -38.32 -13.04
N TYR A 789 166.57 -38.73 -11.99
CA TYR A 789 167.16 -39.33 -10.79
C TYR A 789 167.82 -40.69 -11.09
N GLU A 790 167.17 -41.56 -11.87
CA GLU A 790 167.74 -42.83 -12.34
C GLU A 790 168.99 -42.61 -13.19
N LYS A 791 168.95 -41.71 -14.19
CA LYS A 791 170.15 -41.32 -14.97
C LYS A 791 171.26 -40.76 -14.09
N GLN A 792 170.92 -39.97 -13.08
CA GLN A 792 171.90 -39.44 -12.13
C GLN A 792 172.47 -40.54 -11.22
N SER A 793 171.69 -41.58 -10.90
CA SER A 793 172.16 -42.78 -10.19
C SER A 793 173.07 -43.63 -11.08
N GLU A 794 172.73 -43.86 -12.35
CA GLU A 794 173.60 -44.54 -13.32
C GLU A 794 174.94 -43.79 -13.49
N LEU A 795 174.90 -42.45 -13.57
CA LEU A 795 176.11 -41.63 -13.63
C LEU A 795 176.95 -41.73 -12.35
N ARG A 796 176.33 -41.84 -11.16
CA ARG A 796 177.05 -42.09 -9.90
C ARG A 796 177.68 -43.48 -9.89
N SER A 797 176.97 -44.53 -10.30
CA SER A 797 177.54 -45.88 -10.40
C SER A 797 178.68 -45.96 -11.42
N ARG A 798 178.56 -45.31 -12.58
CA ARG A 798 179.68 -45.21 -13.55
C ARG A 798 180.86 -44.42 -12.98
N LEU A 799 180.62 -43.37 -12.21
CA LEU A 799 181.69 -42.62 -11.54
C LEU A 799 182.34 -43.47 -10.44
N GLU A 800 181.59 -44.30 -9.71
CA GLU A 800 182.14 -45.28 -8.77
C GLU A 800 182.95 -46.38 -9.48
N GLU A 801 182.52 -46.88 -10.64
CA GLU A 801 183.30 -47.81 -11.48
C GLU A 801 184.60 -47.17 -12.02
N GLU A 802 184.58 -45.88 -12.38
CA GLU A 802 185.80 -45.15 -12.75
C GLU A 802 186.71 -44.90 -11.54
N MET A 803 186.13 -44.64 -10.36
CA MET A 803 186.84 -44.46 -9.09
C MET A 803 187.46 -45.77 -8.56
N THR A 804 186.84 -46.93 -8.82
CA THR A 804 187.47 -48.24 -8.52
C THR A 804 188.57 -48.56 -9.52
N LYS A 805 188.37 -48.38 -10.82
CA LYS A 805 189.44 -48.53 -11.84
C LYS A 805 190.65 -47.64 -11.56
N THR A 806 190.44 -46.37 -11.18
CA THR A 806 191.55 -45.47 -10.84
C THR A 806 192.28 -45.89 -9.57
N ARG A 807 191.59 -46.43 -8.55
CA ARG A 807 192.24 -47.06 -7.39
C ARG A 807 193.01 -48.33 -7.74
N GLU A 808 192.55 -49.13 -8.70
CA GLU A 808 193.28 -50.31 -9.22
C GLU A 808 194.54 -49.90 -10.02
N ILE A 809 194.51 -48.74 -10.68
CA ILE A 809 195.67 -48.16 -11.36
C ILE A 809 196.67 -47.54 -10.36
N GLU A 810 196.20 -46.77 -9.37
CA GLU A 810 197.06 -46.17 -8.33
C GLU A 810 197.73 -47.20 -7.42
N THR A 811 197.13 -48.39 -7.23
CA THR A 811 197.77 -49.49 -6.49
C THR A 811 198.79 -50.28 -7.31
N SER A 812 198.93 -49.98 -8.62
CA SER A 812 199.86 -50.65 -9.55
C SER A 812 201.19 -49.90 -9.77
N HIS A 813 201.35 -48.69 -9.23
CA HIS A 813 202.62 -47.95 -9.13
C HIS A 813 202.88 -47.59 -7.67
N LYS A 814 203.93 -48.09 -7.00
CA LYS A 814 205.37 -47.83 -7.21
C LYS A 814 205.75 -46.36 -7.21
#